data_AF-A0A812Y705-F1
#
_entry.id   AF-A0A812Y705-F1
#
_cell.length_a   1.000
_cell.length_b   1.000
_cell.length_c   1.000
_cell.angle_alpha   90.00
_cell.angle_beta   90.00
_cell.angle_gamma   90.00
#
_symmetry.space_group_name_H-M   'P 1'
#
loop_
_entity.id
_entity.type
_entity.pdbx_description
1 polymer ?
#
loop_
_entity_poly.entity_id
_entity_poly.type
_entity_poly.pdbx_seq_one_letter_code
_entity_poly.pdbx_strand_id
1 'polypeptide(L)'
;MRAMMLTLALAALGFAQVRAANLAVVRVFSTDEEVMLLNSSSDLWATSNAMPCAGKSTTSEIDLILVYSKDLATDVMASQVVAELETTFMNNASAWVQCFRSIKNMSAKLNPEQDVYDSNGYTTNKHWVSGPNTVFKSIMDAMMTGPYMGMYDSFFLMEMDAVPIKANWLDQFETEALEMPGGNMAVRGSQYLGDKWDLFKHMMPDYLVDHINGNAIYNLKNNWTQYLVNAFTAQGTTAMLEEMAFDVAFAMITMAAESGSDPTFSAAWTNVMGSNTTYNPTSMLVGNYANTLLNTSYEFPTYIRHGSNKNLFENLPDDNVTLVVAWFDYQGHFLETVPTHHPFKKIMGLAYYEQSMNSREIPAPDGNVTLTMKPAKSQPYYHLCEAAKSVDTKWFALTDNYHIVKAPVSVLMETMDKPVLPYVLKDSRYCGERPNCKASMEQAEDLFGIVLNYHHDKYEVLYKTADALAFCDAWDVATTGKDWGNCSLAFGPTADDYIAWKISSPTFNVSDEFTPKDKTRYGWRAWTSLWNPAPVDDRNCETTLYGIKEYLETLGNISTCAVDYVENETACVGDSTCMWKPMFQSGVCMLDPKSITTTTTVEGAVFNVIEVTMPMTVDNASEIINDVTVTTAMRCVAQFSSNGCGAVNDHASCIALQRRCSDHFDPQRGCKFMSA
;
A
#
# COMPACT_ATOMS: atom_id res chain seq x y z
N MET A 1 -44.53 55.91 -0.34
CA MET A 1 -43.84 55.87 0.97
C MET A 1 -43.71 54.47 1.57
N ARG A 2 -44.69 53.56 1.50
CA ARG A 2 -44.53 52.17 2.02
C ARG A 2 -43.54 51.27 1.24
N ALA A 3 -43.35 51.50 -0.06
CA ALA A 3 -42.38 50.74 -0.86
C ALA A 3 -40.91 51.16 -0.63
N MET A 4 -40.66 52.36 -0.11
CA MET A 4 -39.31 52.90 0.12
C MET A 4 -38.75 52.51 1.49
N MET A 5 -39.60 52.10 2.44
CA MET A 5 -39.17 51.51 3.71
C MET A 5 -38.79 50.03 3.59
N LEU A 6 -39.29 49.31 2.57
CA LEU A 6 -38.94 47.90 2.37
C LEU A 6 -37.53 47.74 1.77
N THR A 7 -37.08 48.69 0.95
CA THR A 7 -35.72 48.70 0.37
C THR A 7 -34.65 49.10 1.40
N LEU A 8 -34.98 49.95 2.39
CA LEU A 8 -34.07 50.26 3.49
C LEU A 8 -34.03 49.14 4.56
N ALA A 9 -35.09 48.36 4.74
CA ALA A 9 -35.08 47.21 5.66
C ALA A 9 -34.26 46.03 5.12
N LEU A 10 -34.15 45.86 3.79
CA LEU A 10 -33.27 44.86 3.18
C LEU A 10 -31.79 45.27 3.14
N ALA A 11 -31.49 46.58 3.12
CA ALA A 11 -30.11 47.07 3.22
C ALA A 11 -29.57 47.11 4.68
N ALA A 12 -30.46 46.98 5.67
CA ALA A 12 -30.14 46.95 7.10
C ALA A 12 -30.19 45.53 7.72
N LEU A 13 -30.48 44.49 6.92
CA LEU A 13 -30.10 43.12 7.25
C LEU A 13 -28.59 43.05 7.14
N GLY A 14 -27.96 43.15 8.31
CA GLY A 14 -26.57 43.54 8.47
C GLY A 14 -25.61 42.83 7.53
N PHE A 15 -24.70 43.61 6.97
CA PHE A 15 -23.31 43.18 6.83
C PHE A 15 -22.82 42.81 8.23
N ALA A 16 -23.22 41.63 8.73
CA ALA A 16 -22.51 40.96 9.79
C ALA A 16 -21.09 40.85 9.24
N GLN A 17 -20.19 41.64 9.81
CA GLN A 17 -18.78 41.60 9.48
C GLN A 17 -18.36 40.14 9.65
N VAL A 18 -18.20 39.43 8.53
CA VAL A 18 -17.81 38.03 8.53
C VAL A 18 -16.46 38.04 9.22
N ARG A 19 -16.44 37.57 10.46
CA ARG A 19 -15.21 37.50 11.24
C ARG A 19 -14.28 36.60 10.47
N ALA A 20 -13.06 37.07 10.20
CA ALA A 20 -12.05 36.24 9.57
C ALA A 20 -11.87 34.95 10.40
N ALA A 21 -11.93 33.79 9.74
CA ALA A 21 -11.76 32.52 10.43
C ALA A 21 -10.31 32.42 10.94
N ASN A 22 -10.12 31.84 12.12
CA ASN A 22 -8.80 31.62 12.67
C ASN A 22 -8.42 30.15 12.46
N LEU A 23 -7.45 29.91 11.58
CA LEU A 23 -7.04 28.56 11.19
C LEU A 23 -5.60 28.28 11.62
N ALA A 24 -5.25 27.02 11.75
CA ALA A 24 -3.87 26.60 12.00
C ALA A 24 -3.47 25.40 11.14
N VAL A 25 -2.22 25.39 10.69
CA VAL A 25 -1.55 24.17 10.24
C VAL A 25 -0.65 23.71 11.38
N VAL A 26 -0.84 22.48 11.83
CA VAL A 26 -0.06 21.88 12.91
C VAL A 26 0.91 20.87 12.30
N ARG A 27 2.20 21.23 12.24
CA ARG A 27 3.25 20.39 11.65
C ARG A 27 4.03 19.66 12.73
N VAL A 28 3.90 18.34 12.76
CA VAL A 28 4.59 17.47 13.73
C VAL A 28 5.95 17.03 13.18
N PHE A 29 6.96 16.95 14.05
CA PHE A 29 8.29 16.40 13.77
C PHE A 29 8.88 15.76 15.03
N SER A 30 9.71 14.73 14.89
CA SER A 30 10.18 13.89 16.00
C SER A 30 11.65 13.44 15.87
N THR A 31 11.99 12.74 14.78
CA THR A 31 13.31 12.14 14.55
C THR A 31 14.30 13.13 13.92
N ASP A 32 15.61 12.85 14.01
CA ASP A 32 16.64 13.67 13.35
C ASP A 32 16.39 13.78 11.83
N GLU A 33 15.92 12.71 11.20
CA GLU A 33 15.53 12.73 9.78
C GLU A 33 14.39 13.71 9.53
N GLU A 34 13.37 13.74 10.40
CA GLU A 34 12.23 14.66 10.28
C GLU A 34 12.59 16.11 10.60
N VAL A 35 13.53 16.34 11.52
CA VAL A 35 14.10 17.67 11.78
C VAL A 35 14.77 18.19 10.50
N MET A 36 15.52 17.33 9.80
CA MET A 36 16.13 17.67 8.52
C MET A 36 15.08 17.87 7.41
N LEU A 37 14.02 17.07 7.37
CA LEU A 37 12.90 17.26 6.43
C LEU A 37 12.17 18.58 6.68
N LEU A 38 11.94 18.94 7.94
CA LEU A 38 11.36 20.24 8.32
C LEU A 38 12.24 21.39 7.84
N ASN A 39 13.56 21.28 8.01
CA ASN A 39 14.52 22.27 7.50
C ASN A 39 14.42 22.41 5.98
N SER A 40 14.37 21.29 5.24
CA SER A 40 14.23 21.31 3.78
C SER A 40 12.85 21.79 3.28
N SER A 41 11.84 21.84 4.16
CA SER A 41 10.47 22.23 3.76
C SER A 41 10.40 23.71 3.39
N SER A 42 11.23 24.59 3.97
CA SER A 42 11.24 26.01 3.58
C SER A 42 11.67 26.23 2.14
N ASP A 43 12.61 25.42 1.66
CA ASP A 43 13.10 25.46 0.28
C ASP A 43 12.06 24.88 -0.67
N LEU A 44 11.43 23.77 -0.29
CA LEU A 44 10.33 23.18 -1.05
C LEU A 44 9.17 24.16 -1.21
N TRP A 45 8.74 24.81 -0.13
CA TRP A 45 7.66 25.82 -0.14
C TRP A 45 8.03 27.09 -0.89
N ALA A 46 9.30 27.34 -1.17
CA ALA A 46 9.74 28.43 -2.04
C ALA A 46 9.64 28.08 -3.54
N THR A 47 9.44 26.80 -3.89
CA THR A 47 9.27 26.39 -5.29
C THR A 47 7.87 26.70 -5.80
N SER A 48 7.74 26.94 -7.12
CA SER A 48 6.45 27.18 -7.76
C SER A 48 5.46 26.02 -7.65
N ASN A 49 5.95 24.80 -7.37
CA ASN A 49 5.13 23.60 -7.36
C ASN A 49 4.60 23.24 -5.97
N ALA A 50 5.15 23.82 -4.89
CA ALA A 50 4.72 23.54 -3.52
C ALA A 50 4.50 24.83 -2.68
N MET A 51 4.44 25.99 -3.34
CA MET A 51 4.13 27.28 -2.74
C MET A 51 2.80 27.21 -1.95
N PRO A 52 2.76 27.57 -0.66
CA PRO A 52 1.56 27.35 0.17
C PRO A 52 0.31 28.09 -0.28
N CYS A 53 0.42 29.34 -0.72
CA CYS A 53 -0.72 30.17 -1.13
C CYS A 53 -0.37 31.01 -2.36
N ALA A 54 -1.39 31.36 -3.14
CA ALA A 54 -1.22 32.32 -4.24
C ALA A 54 -0.99 33.75 -3.72
N GLY A 55 -1.52 34.05 -2.54
CA GLY A 55 -1.37 35.31 -1.85
C GLY A 55 -1.97 35.24 -0.45
N LYS A 56 -1.72 36.27 0.37
CA LYS A 56 -2.26 36.32 1.72
C LYS A 56 -3.79 36.33 1.69
N SER A 57 -4.41 35.41 2.44
CA SER A 57 -5.86 35.34 2.56
C SER A 57 -6.47 36.63 3.15
N THR A 58 -7.65 37.00 2.65
CA THR A 58 -8.46 38.10 3.20
C THR A 58 -9.65 37.60 4.03
N THR A 59 -9.89 36.28 4.01
CA THR A 59 -11.03 35.62 4.65
C THR A 59 -10.64 34.86 5.91
N SER A 60 -9.38 34.47 6.05
CA SER A 60 -8.86 33.78 7.23
C SER A 60 -7.48 34.27 7.65
N GLU A 61 -7.18 34.09 8.93
CA GLU A 61 -5.84 34.23 9.48
C GLU A 61 -5.30 32.84 9.83
N ILE A 62 -4.22 32.43 9.15
CA ILE A 62 -3.65 31.08 9.27
C ILE A 62 -2.31 31.15 10.00
N ASP A 63 -2.17 30.42 11.10
CA ASP A 63 -0.89 30.24 11.78
C ASP A 63 -0.23 28.90 11.42
N LEU A 64 1.10 28.84 11.46
CA LEU A 64 1.87 27.59 11.43
C LEU A 64 2.31 27.25 12.86
N ILE A 65 1.95 26.06 13.35
CA ILE A 65 2.34 25.57 14.67
C ILE A 65 3.25 24.36 14.50
N LEU A 66 4.50 24.50 14.93
CA LEU A 66 5.51 23.44 14.93
C LEU A 66 5.41 22.66 16.25
N VAL A 67 5.18 21.35 16.17
CA VAL A 67 5.04 20.49 17.35
C VAL A 67 6.14 19.45 17.35
N TYR A 68 7.07 19.58 18.30
CA TYR A 68 8.12 18.59 18.50
C TYR A 68 7.66 17.48 19.44
N SER A 69 7.89 16.20 19.09
CA SER A 69 7.47 15.08 19.95
C SER A 69 8.18 15.10 21.30
N LYS A 70 9.48 15.42 21.32
CA LYS A 70 10.30 15.53 22.53
C LYS A 70 10.29 16.97 23.08
N ASP A 71 11.19 17.24 24.03
CA ASP A 71 11.38 18.59 24.57
C ASP A 71 12.31 19.42 23.67
N LEU A 72 11.73 20.46 23.04
CA LEU A 72 12.47 21.33 22.12
C LEU A 72 13.56 22.12 22.85
N ALA A 73 13.39 22.37 24.16
CA ALA A 73 14.36 23.12 24.95
C ALA A 73 15.67 22.35 25.20
N THR A 74 15.67 21.02 25.02
CA THR A 74 16.84 20.17 25.29
C THR A 74 17.47 19.60 24.02
N ASP A 75 16.76 19.59 22.89
CA ASP A 75 17.28 19.13 21.61
C ASP A 75 17.89 20.29 20.79
N VAL A 76 19.22 20.27 20.66
CA VAL A 76 19.98 21.34 19.99
C VAL A 76 19.67 21.40 18.49
N MET A 77 19.49 20.26 17.83
CA MET A 77 19.26 20.23 16.38
C MET A 77 17.85 20.74 16.06
N ALA A 78 16.84 20.22 16.77
CA ALA A 78 15.45 20.62 16.59
C ALA A 78 15.25 22.10 16.92
N SER A 79 15.82 22.60 18.03
CA SER A 79 15.70 24.02 18.40
C SER A 79 16.39 24.95 17.41
N GLN A 80 17.53 24.54 16.85
CA GLN A 80 18.21 25.32 15.82
C GLN A 80 17.36 25.44 14.54
N VAL A 81 16.80 24.33 14.04
CA VAL A 81 15.95 24.34 12.83
C VAL A 81 14.70 25.21 13.04
N VAL A 82 14.05 25.11 14.20
CA VAL A 82 12.90 25.98 14.53
C VAL A 82 13.30 27.46 14.54
N ALA A 83 14.44 27.81 15.16
CA ALA A 83 14.94 29.18 15.19
C ALA A 83 15.29 29.72 13.79
N GLU A 84 15.82 28.88 12.91
CA GLU A 84 16.13 29.23 11.51
C GLU A 84 14.85 29.51 10.70
N LEU A 85 13.79 28.70 10.88
CA LEU A 85 12.47 28.94 10.28
C LEU A 85 11.83 30.23 10.79
N GLU A 86 11.86 30.46 12.11
CA GLU A 86 11.36 31.70 12.72
C GLU A 86 12.13 32.93 12.22
N THR A 87 13.45 32.82 12.07
CA THR A 87 14.29 33.89 11.52
C THR A 87 13.94 34.17 10.05
N THR A 88 13.73 33.13 9.25
CA THR A 88 13.29 33.24 7.84
C THR A 88 11.95 33.96 7.75
N PHE A 89 11.01 33.62 8.63
CA PHE A 89 9.70 34.26 8.74
C PHE A 89 9.80 35.74 9.14
N MET A 90 10.53 36.04 10.21
CA MET A 90 10.69 37.41 10.74
C MET A 90 11.38 38.35 9.75
N ASN A 91 12.33 37.82 8.97
CA ASN A 91 13.05 38.60 7.95
C ASN A 91 12.29 38.71 6.62
N ASN A 92 11.11 38.08 6.50
CA ASN A 92 10.35 37.98 5.26
C ASN A 92 11.23 37.47 4.09
N ALA A 93 12.10 36.51 4.37
CA ALA A 93 13.19 36.11 3.47
C ALA A 93 12.75 35.15 2.34
N SER A 94 11.52 34.62 2.41
CA SER A 94 10.95 33.74 1.39
C SER A 94 9.50 34.08 1.11
N ALA A 95 9.04 33.88 -0.13
CA ALA A 95 7.70 34.27 -0.54
C ALA A 95 6.59 33.53 0.23
N TRP A 96 6.83 32.29 0.68
CA TRP A 96 5.82 31.50 1.40
C TRP A 96 5.43 32.09 2.75
N VAL A 97 6.30 32.88 3.39
CA VAL A 97 6.07 33.41 4.75
C VAL A 97 4.86 34.35 4.80
N GLN A 98 4.51 34.99 3.67
CA GLN A 98 3.33 35.86 3.57
C GLN A 98 2.00 35.10 3.71
N CYS A 99 2.03 33.77 3.53
CA CYS A 99 0.86 32.90 3.64
C CYS A 99 0.42 32.66 5.08
N PHE A 100 1.32 32.88 6.05
CA PHE A 100 1.04 32.67 7.46
C PHE A 100 1.02 34.01 8.22
N ARG A 101 0.14 34.12 9.22
CA ARG A 101 0.10 35.24 10.16
C ARG A 101 1.24 35.16 11.16
N SER A 102 1.51 33.97 11.69
CA SER A 102 2.57 33.74 12.65
C SER A 102 3.08 32.30 12.62
N ILE A 103 4.32 32.10 13.07
CA ILE A 103 4.87 30.79 13.42
C ILE A 103 4.86 30.68 14.95
N LYS A 104 4.39 29.54 15.46
CA LYS A 104 4.41 29.17 16.88
C LYS A 104 5.05 27.80 17.02
N ASN A 105 5.54 27.48 18.21
CA ASN A 105 6.07 26.16 18.50
C ASN A 105 5.59 25.65 19.87
N MET A 106 5.57 24.33 20.04
CA MET A 106 5.37 23.66 21.32
C MET A 106 6.02 22.28 21.34
N SER A 107 6.13 21.69 22.53
CA SER A 107 6.67 20.35 22.76
C SER A 107 5.61 19.43 23.36
N ALA A 108 5.50 18.21 22.85
CA ALA A 108 4.67 17.16 23.44
C ALA A 108 5.37 16.47 24.62
N LYS A 109 6.70 16.62 24.74
CA LYS A 109 7.52 16.17 25.90
C LYS A 109 7.39 14.67 26.18
N LEU A 110 7.35 13.86 25.13
CA LEU A 110 7.41 12.40 25.26
C LEU A 110 8.76 12.01 25.86
N ASN A 111 8.75 11.00 26.75
CA ASN A 111 9.97 10.36 27.20
C ASN A 111 10.48 9.35 26.14
N PRO A 112 11.75 8.89 26.23
CA PRO A 112 12.31 7.97 25.24
C PRO A 112 11.52 6.66 25.07
N GLU A 113 10.83 6.20 26.13
CA GLU A 113 10.01 5.00 26.08
C GLU A 113 8.69 5.20 25.33
N GLN A 114 8.16 6.42 25.33
CA GLN A 114 6.93 6.81 24.64
C GLN A 114 7.19 7.27 23.20
N ASP A 115 8.36 7.84 22.93
CA ASP A 115 8.77 8.38 21.63
C ASP A 115 9.15 7.26 20.64
N VAL A 116 8.21 6.35 20.40
CA VAL A 116 8.36 5.21 19.49
C VAL A 116 8.03 5.63 18.06
N TYR A 117 8.75 6.63 17.54
CA TYR A 117 8.78 6.93 16.10
C TYR A 117 9.88 6.11 15.39
N ASP A 118 10.00 4.82 15.75
CA ASP A 118 10.90 3.90 15.05
C ASP A 118 10.21 3.39 13.78
N SER A 119 10.88 3.60 12.66
CA SER A 119 10.46 3.11 11.35
C SER A 119 10.28 1.59 11.29
N ASN A 120 10.82 0.81 12.24
CA ASN A 120 10.60 -0.64 12.37
C ASN A 120 9.58 -1.02 13.45
N GLY A 121 9.15 -0.08 14.29
CA GLY A 121 8.30 -0.30 15.46
C GLY A 121 6.99 -1.01 15.14
N TYR A 122 6.35 -0.71 14.01
CA TYR A 122 5.07 -1.30 13.62
C TYR A 122 5.11 -2.83 13.42
N THR A 123 6.29 -3.41 13.12
CA THR A 123 6.43 -4.86 12.87
C THR A 123 6.61 -5.68 14.14
N THR A 124 7.16 -5.09 15.21
CA THR A 124 7.62 -5.84 16.39
C THR A 124 7.09 -5.29 17.71
N ASN A 125 6.66 -4.02 17.75
CA ASN A 125 6.16 -3.36 18.94
C ASN A 125 4.67 -3.06 18.78
N LYS A 126 3.82 -3.81 19.48
CA LYS A 126 2.37 -3.57 19.51
C LYS A 126 1.97 -2.16 20.02
N HIS A 127 2.90 -1.46 20.69
CA HIS A 127 2.71 -0.13 21.23
C HIS A 127 3.25 1.00 20.34
N TRP A 128 3.59 0.72 19.08
CA TRP A 128 4.15 1.72 18.17
C TRP A 128 3.28 2.98 18.00
N VAL A 129 1.96 2.87 18.20
CA VAL A 129 1.02 4.00 18.11
C VAL A 129 1.03 4.91 19.35
N SER A 130 1.64 4.50 20.47
CA SER A 130 1.56 5.26 21.72
C SER A 130 2.19 6.66 21.61
N GLY A 131 3.29 6.77 20.88
CA GLY A 131 3.97 8.05 20.61
C GLY A 131 3.09 9.00 19.81
N PRO A 132 2.71 8.66 18.56
CA PRO A 132 1.76 9.42 17.75
C PRO A 132 0.49 9.83 18.50
N ASN A 133 -0.13 8.89 19.23
CA ASN A 133 -1.33 9.17 20.01
C ASN A 133 -1.09 10.18 21.14
N THR A 134 0.06 10.12 21.82
CA THR A 134 0.42 11.07 22.88
C THR A 134 0.71 12.46 22.33
N VAL A 135 1.33 12.55 21.15
CA VAL A 135 1.52 13.83 20.45
C VAL A 135 0.17 14.41 20.03
N PHE A 136 -0.69 13.62 19.39
CA PHE A 136 -2.04 14.03 19.04
C PHE A 136 -2.83 14.52 20.26
N LYS A 137 -2.80 13.76 21.36
CA LYS A 137 -3.42 14.16 22.63
C LYS A 137 -2.87 15.51 23.11
N SER A 138 -1.56 15.71 23.08
CA SER A 138 -0.92 16.97 23.52
C SER A 138 -1.37 18.16 22.67
N ILE A 139 -1.54 17.95 21.36
CA ILE A 139 -2.10 18.95 20.44
C ILE A 139 -3.55 19.26 20.82
N MET A 140 -4.39 18.24 21.00
CA MET A 140 -5.80 18.43 21.34
C MET A 140 -5.98 19.09 22.71
N ASP A 141 -5.18 18.72 23.71
CA ASP A 141 -5.17 19.37 25.02
C ASP A 141 -4.85 20.86 24.86
N ALA A 142 -3.82 21.21 24.07
CA ALA A 142 -3.43 22.60 23.83
C ALA A 142 -4.53 23.40 23.11
N MET A 143 -5.20 22.79 22.13
CA MET A 143 -6.26 23.40 21.31
C MET A 143 -7.60 23.54 22.04
N MET A 144 -7.96 22.58 22.90
CA MET A 144 -9.29 22.52 23.53
C MET A 144 -9.30 23.06 24.97
N THR A 145 -8.21 22.89 25.73
CA THR A 145 -8.17 23.24 27.16
C THR A 145 -6.95 24.06 27.57
N GLY A 146 -5.94 24.16 26.71
CA GLY A 146 -4.64 24.74 27.01
C GLY A 146 -4.40 26.12 26.37
N PRO A 147 -3.14 26.44 26.02
CA PRO A 147 -2.73 27.79 25.61
C PRO A 147 -3.38 28.28 24.31
N TYR A 148 -3.94 27.37 23.49
CA TYR A 148 -4.62 27.73 22.23
C TYR A 148 -6.14 27.64 22.32
N MET A 149 -6.70 27.39 23.51
CA MET A 149 -8.14 27.29 23.72
C MET A 149 -8.87 28.53 23.18
N GLY A 150 -9.80 28.28 22.25
CA GLY A 150 -10.63 29.32 21.65
C GLY A 150 -9.93 30.22 20.62
N MET A 151 -8.64 29.99 20.33
CA MET A 151 -7.89 30.77 19.34
C MET A 151 -8.22 30.37 17.90
N TYR A 152 -8.51 29.09 17.66
CA TYR A 152 -8.73 28.55 16.32
C TYR A 152 -10.15 27.98 16.18
N ASP A 153 -10.66 28.04 14.95
CA ASP A 153 -11.92 27.44 14.54
C ASP A 153 -11.71 26.02 14.06
N SER A 154 -10.68 25.80 13.23
CA SER A 154 -10.22 24.49 12.78
C SER A 154 -8.70 24.47 12.65
N PHE A 155 -8.11 23.28 12.68
CA PHE A 155 -6.71 23.10 12.31
C PHE A 155 -6.54 21.89 11.39
N PHE A 156 -5.56 21.97 10.48
CA PHE A 156 -5.09 20.83 9.71
C PHE A 156 -3.91 20.19 10.44
N LEU A 157 -4.04 18.92 10.80
CA LEU A 157 -2.89 18.14 11.29
C LEU A 157 -2.08 17.69 10.08
N MET A 158 -0.85 18.17 10.01
CA MET A 158 0.12 17.81 8.99
C MET A 158 1.21 17.00 9.68
N GLU A 159 1.01 15.68 9.74
CA GLU A 159 1.99 14.74 10.27
C GLU A 159 3.29 14.79 9.46
N MET A 160 4.35 14.24 10.03
CA MET A 160 5.73 14.28 9.51
C MET A 160 5.89 13.79 8.06
N ASP A 161 5.06 12.85 7.63
CA ASP A 161 5.09 12.25 6.30
C ASP A 161 4.03 12.84 5.35
N ALA A 162 3.41 13.97 5.69
CA ALA A 162 2.63 14.76 4.75
C ALA A 162 3.53 15.69 3.91
N VAL A 163 3.41 15.63 2.58
CA VAL A 163 4.23 16.39 1.64
C VAL A 163 3.33 17.16 0.65
N PRO A 164 3.45 18.49 0.55
CA PRO A 164 2.76 19.24 -0.49
C PRO A 164 3.34 18.91 -1.86
N ILE A 165 2.46 18.58 -2.80
CA ILE A 165 2.79 18.21 -4.19
C ILE A 165 2.25 19.23 -5.19
N LYS A 166 1.35 20.13 -4.76
CA LYS A 166 0.80 21.22 -5.57
C LYS A 166 0.86 22.55 -4.81
N ALA A 167 1.04 23.62 -5.56
CA ALA A 167 0.96 24.97 -5.03
C ALA A 167 -0.48 25.30 -4.59
N ASN A 168 -0.62 26.32 -3.76
CA ASN A 168 -1.88 26.84 -3.24
C ASN A 168 -2.61 25.85 -2.31
N TRP A 169 -1.87 24.95 -1.66
CA TRP A 169 -2.44 23.96 -0.75
C TRP A 169 -3.08 24.59 0.50
N LEU A 170 -2.62 25.76 0.96
CA LEU A 170 -3.30 26.51 2.03
C LEU A 170 -4.62 27.11 1.58
N ASP A 171 -4.73 27.52 0.33
CA ASP A 171 -5.98 28.08 -0.21
C ASP A 171 -7.06 26.97 -0.27
N GLN A 172 -6.65 25.74 -0.61
CA GLN A 172 -7.51 24.56 -0.51
C GLN A 172 -7.87 24.22 0.95
N PHE A 173 -6.90 24.27 1.87
CA PHE A 173 -7.16 24.07 3.31
C PHE A 173 -8.19 25.07 3.84
N GLU A 174 -8.00 26.36 3.55
CA GLU A 174 -8.92 27.42 3.95
C GLU A 174 -10.34 27.13 3.41
N THR A 175 -10.44 26.80 2.13
CA THR A 175 -11.72 26.50 1.48
C THR A 175 -12.44 25.36 2.19
N GLU A 176 -11.76 24.24 2.42
CA GLU A 176 -12.37 23.08 3.09
C GLU A 176 -12.75 23.37 4.54
N ALA A 177 -11.89 24.09 5.28
CA ALA A 177 -12.16 24.45 6.67
C ALA A 177 -13.36 25.41 6.82
N LEU A 178 -13.55 26.34 5.88
CA LEU A 178 -14.70 27.26 5.87
C LEU A 178 -16.02 26.55 5.50
N GLU A 179 -15.97 25.44 4.78
CA GLU A 179 -17.14 24.62 4.44
C GLU A 179 -17.60 23.74 5.61
N MET A 180 -16.68 23.32 6.50
CA MET A 180 -16.97 22.37 7.57
C MET A 180 -18.16 22.76 8.46
N PRO A 181 -18.31 24.02 8.93
CA PRO A 181 -19.45 24.41 9.74
C PRO A 181 -20.80 24.24 9.01
N GLY A 182 -20.85 24.57 7.72
CA GLY A 182 -22.07 24.46 6.91
C GLY A 182 -22.50 23.02 6.66
N GLY A 183 -21.55 22.08 6.61
CA GLY A 183 -21.80 20.64 6.44
C GLY A 183 -21.90 19.84 7.75
N ASN A 184 -21.92 20.51 8.91
CA ASN A 184 -21.81 19.87 10.24
C ASN A 184 -20.62 18.88 10.33
N MET A 185 -19.50 19.23 9.70
CA MET A 185 -18.32 18.36 9.63
C MET A 185 -17.46 18.54 10.88
N ALA A 186 -17.08 17.43 11.49
CA ALA A 186 -16.21 17.37 12.66
C ALA A 186 -14.76 17.10 12.26
N VAL A 187 -14.58 16.10 11.40
CA VAL A 187 -13.30 15.72 10.79
C VAL A 187 -13.49 15.66 9.29
N ARG A 188 -12.55 16.24 8.53
CA ARG A 188 -12.50 16.13 7.08
C ARG A 188 -11.09 15.74 6.65
N GLY A 189 -10.94 14.67 5.92
CA GLY A 189 -9.64 14.20 5.45
C GLY A 189 -9.80 13.18 4.33
N SER A 190 -8.85 12.25 4.21
CA SER A 190 -8.86 11.23 3.15
C SER A 190 -8.71 9.82 3.72
N GLN A 191 -9.53 8.91 3.19
CA GLN A 191 -9.38 7.47 3.36
C GLN A 191 -8.18 6.94 2.58
N TYR A 192 -7.73 5.72 2.90
CA TYR A 192 -6.64 5.09 2.19
C TYR A 192 -6.94 4.96 0.68
N LEU A 193 -6.20 5.74 -0.12
CA LEU A 193 -6.18 5.77 -1.57
C LEU A 193 -4.98 5.01 -2.14
N GLY A 194 -4.20 4.32 -1.31
CA GLY A 194 -3.11 3.47 -1.79
C GLY A 194 -3.58 2.06 -2.16
N ASP A 195 -2.61 1.19 -2.37
CA ASP A 195 -2.76 -0.17 -2.92
C ASP A 195 -2.17 -1.29 -2.04
N LYS A 196 -1.47 -0.91 -0.97
CA LYS A 196 -0.76 -1.84 -0.07
C LYS A 196 -1.67 -2.92 0.49
N TRP A 197 -2.95 -2.60 0.65
CA TRP A 197 -3.94 -3.48 1.27
C TRP A 197 -4.77 -4.26 0.25
N ASP A 198 -4.64 -4.01 -1.05
CA ASP A 198 -5.57 -4.52 -2.07
C ASP A 198 -5.79 -6.04 -1.98
N LEU A 199 -4.73 -6.81 -1.74
CA LEU A 199 -4.79 -8.28 -1.64
C LEU A 199 -5.61 -8.81 -0.45
N PHE A 200 -5.70 -8.06 0.64
CA PHE A 200 -6.32 -8.52 1.90
C PHE A 200 -7.35 -7.53 2.47
N LYS A 201 -7.66 -6.45 1.75
CA LYS A 201 -8.60 -5.39 2.14
C LYS A 201 -9.98 -5.96 2.51
N HIS A 202 -10.40 -7.04 1.86
CA HIS A 202 -11.69 -7.71 2.11
C HIS A 202 -11.74 -8.50 3.43
N MET A 203 -10.59 -8.80 4.04
CA MET A 203 -10.49 -9.47 5.34
C MET A 203 -10.35 -8.47 6.50
N MET A 204 -10.17 -7.18 6.19
CA MET A 204 -9.94 -6.14 7.19
C MET A 204 -11.28 -5.59 7.70
N PRO A 205 -11.39 -5.20 8.99
CA PRO A 205 -12.57 -4.52 9.50
C PRO A 205 -12.83 -3.19 8.77
N ASP A 206 -14.10 -2.85 8.55
CA ASP A 206 -14.51 -1.64 7.82
C ASP A 206 -13.89 -0.36 8.42
N TYR A 207 -13.86 -0.24 9.76
CA TYR A 207 -13.25 0.93 10.42
C TYR A 207 -11.75 1.07 10.16
N LEU A 208 -11.05 -0.02 9.85
CA LEU A 208 -9.64 0.04 9.47
C LEU A 208 -9.49 0.40 8.00
N VAL A 209 -10.41 -0.03 7.15
CA VAL A 209 -10.39 0.24 5.70
C VAL A 209 -10.81 1.69 5.39
N ASP A 210 -11.84 2.16 6.09
CA ASP A 210 -12.58 3.38 5.77
C ASP A 210 -12.29 4.52 6.77
N HIS A 211 -11.29 4.39 7.64
CA HIS A 211 -10.85 5.52 8.47
C HIS A 211 -10.29 6.66 7.62
N ILE A 212 -10.59 7.89 8.03
CA ILE A 212 -9.83 9.07 7.63
C ILE A 212 -8.48 8.99 8.33
N ASN A 213 -7.38 9.18 7.60
CA ASN A 213 -6.06 9.23 8.20
C ASN A 213 -5.86 10.46 9.10
N GLY A 214 -4.96 10.36 10.08
CA GLY A 214 -4.55 11.44 10.98
C GLY A 214 -4.21 12.77 10.31
N ASN A 215 -3.73 12.77 9.06
CA ASN A 215 -3.60 13.98 8.25
C ASN A 215 -4.97 14.50 7.81
N ALA A 216 -5.67 15.20 8.71
CA ALA A 216 -7.03 15.68 8.49
C ALA A 216 -7.25 17.08 9.09
N ILE A 217 -8.35 17.71 8.68
CA ILE A 217 -8.86 18.94 9.25
C ILE A 217 -9.80 18.60 10.40
N TYR A 218 -9.52 19.16 11.57
CA TYR A 218 -10.31 19.01 12.79
C TYR A 218 -11.05 20.31 13.10
N ASN A 219 -12.38 20.27 13.08
CA ASN A 219 -13.22 21.40 13.45
C ASN A 219 -13.37 21.45 14.97
N LEU A 220 -12.68 22.38 15.61
CA LEU A 220 -12.65 22.53 17.07
C LEU A 220 -14.00 23.04 17.63
N LYS A 221 -14.84 23.65 16.79
CA LYS A 221 -16.17 24.14 17.17
C LYS A 221 -17.25 23.04 17.07
N ASN A 222 -16.95 21.90 16.45
CA ASN A 222 -17.91 20.81 16.33
C ASN A 222 -17.93 19.97 17.62
N ASN A 223 -19.14 19.71 18.15
CA ASN A 223 -19.32 18.93 19.37
C ASN A 223 -18.89 17.46 19.20
N TRP A 224 -18.97 16.90 18.00
CA TRP A 224 -18.51 15.54 17.73
C TRP A 224 -16.98 15.44 17.84
N THR A 225 -16.23 16.44 17.36
CA THR A 225 -14.76 16.47 17.54
C THR A 225 -14.38 16.40 19.02
N GLN A 226 -15.07 17.18 19.86
CA GLN A 226 -14.87 17.17 21.32
C GLN A 226 -15.24 15.81 21.92
N TYR A 227 -16.35 15.21 21.46
CA TYR A 227 -16.77 13.88 21.90
C TYR A 227 -15.72 12.81 21.57
N LEU A 228 -15.22 12.77 20.33
CA LEU A 228 -14.21 11.82 19.88
C LEU A 228 -12.94 11.91 20.73
N VAL A 229 -12.44 13.12 20.99
CA VAL A 229 -11.25 13.34 21.82
C VAL A 229 -11.49 12.87 23.26
N ASN A 230 -12.63 13.23 23.84
CA ASN A 230 -12.97 12.83 25.22
C ASN A 230 -13.12 11.31 25.34
N ALA A 231 -13.77 10.67 24.37
CA ALA A 231 -13.93 9.21 24.33
C ALA A 231 -12.59 8.51 24.18
N PHE A 232 -11.72 9.01 23.30
CA PHE A 232 -10.38 8.47 23.09
C PHE A 232 -9.47 8.62 24.32
N THR A 233 -9.59 9.73 25.06
CA THR A 233 -8.71 10.06 26.19
C THR A 233 -9.29 9.70 27.57
N ALA A 234 -10.49 9.11 27.64
CA ALA A 234 -11.14 8.78 28.90
C ALA A 234 -10.34 7.77 29.75
N GLN A 235 -10.35 7.95 31.08
CA GLN A 235 -9.70 7.01 32.02
C GLN A 235 -10.36 5.63 31.92
N GLY A 236 -9.71 4.69 31.23
CA GLY A 236 -10.23 3.36 30.91
C GLY A 236 -9.89 2.89 29.50
N THR A 237 -9.50 3.82 28.61
CA THR A 237 -9.10 3.54 27.22
C THR A 237 -7.58 3.50 27.05
N THR A 238 -6.80 3.25 28.10
CA THR A 238 -5.34 3.10 28.01
C THR A 238 -4.93 2.11 26.93
N ALA A 239 -5.68 1.01 26.78
CA ALA A 239 -5.49 0.06 25.69
C ALA A 239 -5.70 0.68 24.29
N MET A 240 -6.68 1.58 24.12
CA MET A 240 -6.87 2.27 22.83
C MET A 240 -5.71 3.24 22.56
N LEU A 241 -5.29 4.03 23.55
CA LEU A 241 -4.15 4.94 23.42
C LEU A 241 -2.84 4.21 23.13
N GLU A 242 -2.69 2.98 23.63
CA GLU A 242 -1.46 2.20 23.51
C GLU A 242 -1.45 1.24 22.33
N GLU A 243 -2.59 0.83 21.78
CA GLU A 243 -2.67 -0.27 20.79
C GLU A 243 -3.45 0.08 19.51
N MET A 244 -4.18 1.21 19.48
CA MET A 244 -4.94 1.66 18.30
C MET A 244 -4.58 3.10 17.93
N ALA A 245 -4.26 3.35 16.66
CA ALA A 245 -4.05 4.72 16.18
C ALA A 245 -5.33 5.56 16.38
N PHE A 246 -5.17 6.82 16.80
CA PHE A 246 -6.29 7.68 17.18
C PHE A 246 -7.31 7.88 16.04
N ASP A 247 -6.85 7.90 14.80
CA ASP A 247 -7.66 8.07 13.60
C ASP A 247 -8.50 6.81 13.29
N VAL A 248 -7.94 5.62 13.49
CA VAL A 248 -8.65 4.33 13.48
C VAL A 248 -9.68 4.27 14.60
N ALA A 249 -9.32 4.74 15.81
CA ALA A 249 -10.25 4.80 16.94
C ALA A 249 -11.43 5.74 16.66
N PHE A 250 -11.18 6.89 16.03
CA PHE A 250 -12.23 7.84 15.65
C PHE A 250 -13.19 7.24 14.63
N ALA A 251 -12.68 6.50 13.64
CA ALA A 251 -13.49 5.77 12.68
C ALA A 251 -14.32 4.67 13.35
N MET A 252 -13.73 3.87 14.23
CA MET A 252 -14.43 2.83 14.98
C MET A 252 -15.59 3.41 15.81
N ILE A 253 -15.33 4.48 16.59
CA ILE A 253 -16.37 5.14 17.41
C ILE A 253 -17.48 5.70 16.51
N THR A 254 -17.11 6.36 15.40
CA THR A 254 -18.07 6.97 14.48
C THR A 254 -18.95 5.92 13.79
N MET A 255 -18.35 4.87 13.22
CA MET A 255 -19.11 3.81 12.55
C MET A 255 -19.99 3.03 13.53
N ALA A 256 -19.52 2.82 14.77
CA ALA A 256 -20.34 2.22 15.82
C ALA A 256 -21.54 3.10 16.20
N ALA A 257 -21.36 4.42 16.20
CA ALA A 257 -22.43 5.38 16.42
C ALA A 257 -23.45 5.44 15.27
N GLU A 258 -22.96 5.46 14.03
CA GLU A 258 -23.79 5.53 12.81
C GLU A 258 -24.61 4.26 12.61
N SER A 259 -24.01 3.09 12.85
CA SER A 259 -24.67 1.79 12.70
C SER A 259 -25.65 1.46 13.84
N GLY A 260 -25.61 2.19 14.95
CA GLY A 260 -26.40 1.84 16.13
C GLY A 260 -25.81 0.69 16.96
N SER A 261 -24.59 0.22 16.66
CA SER A 261 -24.01 -0.97 17.30
C SER A 261 -23.51 -0.71 18.72
N ASP A 262 -23.19 0.54 19.06
CA ASP A 262 -22.93 0.98 20.44
C ASP A 262 -23.98 2.02 20.88
N PRO A 263 -24.84 1.73 21.89
CA PRO A 263 -25.87 2.65 22.34
C PRO A 263 -25.35 3.97 22.90
N THR A 264 -24.16 3.96 23.51
CA THR A 264 -23.54 5.16 24.10
C THR A 264 -23.06 6.09 23.00
N PHE A 265 -22.35 5.55 22.00
CA PHE A 265 -21.89 6.32 20.86
C PHE A 265 -23.06 6.83 20.02
N SER A 266 -24.08 6.00 19.79
CA SER A 266 -25.29 6.36 19.03
C SER A 266 -26.07 7.51 19.68
N ALA A 267 -26.21 7.50 21.00
CA ALA A 267 -26.84 8.58 21.75
C ALA A 267 -26.04 9.89 21.61
N ALA A 268 -24.72 9.82 21.73
CA ALA A 268 -23.85 11.00 21.54
C ALA A 268 -23.93 11.55 20.12
N TRP A 269 -23.92 10.69 19.10
CA TRP A 269 -24.07 11.05 17.69
C TRP A 269 -25.39 11.76 17.41
N THR A 270 -26.48 11.23 17.95
CA THR A 270 -27.81 11.87 17.84
C THR A 270 -27.83 13.25 18.50
N ASN A 271 -27.20 13.40 19.67
CA ASN A 271 -27.14 14.67 20.39
C ASN A 271 -26.39 15.78 19.64
N VAL A 272 -25.43 15.41 18.80
CA VAL A 272 -24.68 16.36 17.95
C VAL A 272 -25.28 16.51 16.55
N MET A 273 -26.44 15.91 16.30
CA MET A 273 -27.08 15.84 14.98
C MET A 273 -26.12 15.29 13.91
N GLY A 274 -25.37 14.25 14.26
CA GLY A 274 -24.40 13.64 13.37
C GLY A 274 -25.07 13.10 12.10
N SER A 275 -24.37 13.25 10.98
CA SER A 275 -24.76 12.78 9.65
C SER A 275 -23.58 12.10 8.98
N ASN A 276 -23.81 11.47 7.82
CA ASN A 276 -22.75 10.89 6.99
C ASN A 276 -21.68 11.91 6.52
N THR A 277 -21.90 13.22 6.74
CA THR A 277 -20.93 14.29 6.47
C THR A 277 -20.16 14.73 7.71
N THR A 278 -20.54 14.27 8.90
CA THR A 278 -19.85 14.65 10.15
C THR A 278 -18.43 14.09 10.21
N TYR A 279 -18.18 12.90 9.66
CA TYR A 279 -16.86 12.31 9.48
C TYR A 279 -16.59 12.12 7.98
N ASN A 280 -16.03 13.14 7.33
CA ASN A 280 -16.06 13.28 5.88
C ASN A 280 -14.73 12.86 5.20
N PRO A 281 -14.69 11.77 4.42
CA PRO A 281 -13.47 11.30 3.76
C PRO A 281 -13.17 11.95 2.40
N THR A 282 -13.91 13.00 2.02
CA THR A 282 -13.83 13.64 0.69
C THR A 282 -12.97 14.91 0.67
N SER A 283 -11.80 14.87 1.31
CA SER A 283 -10.83 15.97 1.19
C SER A 283 -10.14 15.98 -0.18
N MET A 284 -10.00 17.16 -0.75
CA MET A 284 -9.09 17.46 -1.86
C MET A 284 -7.80 18.10 -1.35
N LEU A 285 -7.72 18.54 -0.10
CA LEU A 285 -6.49 19.03 0.50
C LEU A 285 -5.45 17.92 0.56
N VAL A 286 -5.84 16.77 1.12
CA VAL A 286 -4.91 15.67 1.44
C VAL A 286 -5.40 14.36 0.85
N GLY A 287 -4.49 13.59 0.25
CA GLY A 287 -4.72 12.22 -0.19
C GLY A 287 -3.88 11.23 0.60
N ASN A 288 -4.50 10.15 1.10
CA ASN A 288 -3.79 9.13 1.86
C ASN A 288 -3.22 8.02 0.98
N TYR A 289 -1.91 8.06 0.71
CA TYR A 289 -1.18 7.04 -0.05
C TYR A 289 -0.05 6.43 0.77
N ALA A 290 -0.27 6.32 2.09
CA ALA A 290 0.73 5.88 3.04
C ALA A 290 1.39 4.59 2.56
N ASN A 291 2.72 4.62 2.43
CA ASN A 291 3.48 3.46 1.99
C ASN A 291 2.92 2.83 0.71
N THR A 292 2.58 3.64 -0.30
CA THR A 292 2.36 3.20 -1.68
C THR A 292 3.43 3.81 -2.58
N LEU A 293 3.98 3.03 -3.50
CA LEU A 293 4.82 3.55 -4.57
C LEU A 293 3.93 4.18 -5.64
N LEU A 294 4.08 5.49 -5.85
CA LEU A 294 3.24 6.22 -6.79
C LEU A 294 4.07 6.92 -7.86
N ASN A 295 3.46 7.01 -9.03
CA ASN A 295 3.87 7.88 -10.10
C ASN A 295 3.32 9.31 -9.86
N THR A 296 4.15 10.33 -10.08
CA THR A 296 3.79 11.76 -10.05
C THR A 296 2.61 12.12 -10.95
N SER A 297 2.37 11.38 -12.03
CA SER A 297 1.22 11.65 -12.92
C SER A 297 -0.10 11.04 -12.43
N TYR A 298 -0.09 10.19 -11.40
CA TYR A 298 -1.31 9.59 -10.80
C TYR A 298 -1.90 10.45 -9.70
N GLU A 299 -1.46 11.71 -9.60
CA GLU A 299 -1.94 12.63 -8.61
C GLU A 299 -3.40 12.99 -8.85
N PHE A 300 -4.25 12.49 -7.95
CA PHE A 300 -5.60 12.98 -7.70
C PHE A 300 -5.58 14.51 -7.59
N PRO A 301 -6.74 15.19 -7.60
CA PRO A 301 -6.80 16.62 -7.29
C PRO A 301 -6.42 16.95 -5.83
N THR A 302 -5.63 16.09 -5.17
CA THR A 302 -5.03 16.28 -3.86
C THR A 302 -3.85 17.23 -3.91
N TYR A 303 -3.76 18.15 -2.96
CA TYR A 303 -2.68 19.13 -2.87
C TYR A 303 -1.51 18.66 -1.99
N ILE A 304 -1.82 17.83 -1.01
CA ILE A 304 -0.91 17.24 -0.04
C ILE A 304 -1.05 15.72 -0.12
N ARG A 305 0.06 15.02 -0.08
CA ARG A 305 0.11 13.57 -0.01
C ARG A 305 0.51 13.15 1.40
N HIS A 306 -0.21 12.22 1.98
CA HIS A 306 0.28 11.44 3.13
C HIS A 306 1.12 10.26 2.62
N GLY A 307 2.40 10.25 3.00
CA GLY A 307 3.45 9.34 2.58
C GLY A 307 4.75 10.08 2.23
N SER A 308 5.89 9.44 2.53
CA SER A 308 7.22 10.02 2.28
C SER A 308 7.43 10.46 0.82
N ASN A 309 8.08 11.62 0.62
CA ASN A 309 8.55 12.10 -0.68
C ASN A 309 9.45 11.07 -1.39
N LYS A 310 10.14 10.20 -0.63
CA LYS A 310 10.94 9.08 -1.15
C LYS A 310 10.12 8.01 -1.88
N ASN A 311 8.78 8.09 -1.83
CA ASN A 311 7.86 7.19 -2.51
C ASN A 311 7.10 7.86 -3.67
N LEU A 312 7.58 9.03 -4.10
CA LEU A 312 7.10 9.75 -5.28
C LEU A 312 8.11 9.59 -6.41
N PHE A 313 7.67 8.98 -7.50
CA PHE A 313 8.51 8.62 -8.65
C PHE A 313 7.96 9.24 -9.92
N GLU A 314 8.84 9.55 -10.85
CA GLU A 314 8.45 9.94 -12.21
C GLU A 314 8.12 8.69 -13.04
N ASN A 315 7.34 8.89 -14.10
CA ASN A 315 7.20 7.91 -15.16
C ASN A 315 8.50 7.77 -15.95
N LEU A 316 8.88 6.55 -16.28
CA LEU A 316 9.89 6.33 -17.29
C LEU A 316 9.39 6.86 -18.66
N PRO A 317 10.17 7.69 -19.38
CA PRO A 317 9.78 8.13 -20.70
C PRO A 317 9.58 6.95 -21.64
N ASP A 318 8.44 6.93 -22.34
CA ASP A 318 8.01 5.85 -23.25
C ASP A 318 9.08 5.46 -24.28
N ASP A 319 9.89 6.43 -24.74
CA ASP A 319 10.93 6.20 -25.73
C ASP A 319 12.12 5.39 -25.22
N ASN A 320 12.31 5.34 -23.89
CA ASN A 320 13.45 4.72 -23.25
C ASN A 320 13.21 3.26 -22.84
N VAL A 321 12.00 2.73 -23.02
CA VAL A 321 11.62 1.40 -22.54
C VAL A 321 10.89 0.57 -23.58
N THR A 322 11.22 -0.72 -23.64
CA THR A 322 10.49 -1.71 -24.43
C THR A 322 9.97 -2.81 -23.50
N LEU A 323 8.68 -3.14 -23.59
CA LEU A 323 8.15 -4.36 -22.98
C LEU A 323 8.41 -5.54 -23.92
N VAL A 324 9.08 -6.57 -23.44
CA VAL A 324 9.31 -7.79 -24.21
C VAL A 324 8.40 -8.91 -23.70
N VAL A 325 7.63 -9.49 -24.60
CA VAL A 325 6.63 -10.52 -24.31
C VAL A 325 7.15 -11.85 -24.86
N ALA A 326 7.48 -12.80 -23.98
CA ALA A 326 7.75 -14.18 -24.38
C ALA A 326 6.42 -14.84 -24.79
N TRP A 327 6.32 -15.24 -26.06
CA TRP A 327 5.11 -15.83 -26.62
C TRP A 327 5.30 -17.34 -26.78
N PHE A 328 4.75 -18.10 -25.86
CA PHE A 328 4.96 -19.55 -25.82
C PHE A 328 4.02 -20.31 -26.77
N ASP A 329 2.81 -19.82 -26.98
CA ASP A 329 1.79 -20.44 -27.84
C ASP A 329 0.77 -19.41 -28.38
N TYR A 330 -0.26 -19.87 -29.08
CA TYR A 330 -1.34 -18.98 -29.55
C TYR A 330 -2.37 -18.62 -28.47
N GLN A 331 -2.20 -19.11 -27.24
CA GLN A 331 -3.12 -18.86 -26.13
C GLN A 331 -2.71 -17.60 -25.36
N GLY A 332 -3.52 -17.21 -24.38
CA GLY A 332 -3.23 -16.07 -23.52
C GLY A 332 -4.00 -14.80 -23.87
N HIS A 333 -4.02 -13.87 -22.92
CA HIS A 333 -4.89 -12.69 -22.93
C HIS A 333 -4.11 -11.39 -22.99
N PHE A 334 -2.79 -11.45 -23.13
CA PHE A 334 -1.93 -10.27 -23.21
C PHE A 334 -2.43 -9.24 -24.25
N LEU A 335 -2.85 -9.67 -25.44
CA LEU A 335 -3.31 -8.75 -26.48
C LEU A 335 -4.60 -8.00 -26.14
N GLU A 336 -5.41 -8.53 -25.23
CA GLU A 336 -6.63 -7.87 -24.74
C GLU A 336 -6.29 -6.65 -23.88
N THR A 337 -5.06 -6.62 -23.34
CA THR A 337 -4.57 -5.57 -22.43
C THR A 337 -3.90 -4.40 -23.16
N VAL A 338 -3.47 -4.59 -24.41
CA VAL A 338 -2.74 -3.55 -25.14
C VAL A 338 -3.61 -2.34 -25.54
N PRO A 339 -4.88 -2.50 -25.96
CA PRO A 339 -5.74 -1.37 -26.37
C PRO A 339 -6.20 -0.45 -25.24
N THR A 340 -5.72 -0.62 -24.01
CA THR A 340 -6.15 0.14 -22.84
C THR A 340 -5.05 1.06 -22.33
N HIS A 341 -5.16 1.61 -21.11
CA HIS A 341 -4.11 2.44 -20.50
C HIS A 341 -2.81 1.65 -20.25
N HIS A 342 -2.00 1.46 -21.30
CA HIS A 342 -0.81 0.62 -21.30
C HIS A 342 0.46 1.46 -21.02
N PRO A 343 1.30 1.10 -20.03
CA PRO A 343 2.50 1.87 -19.65
C PRO A 343 3.63 1.84 -20.67
N PHE A 344 3.60 0.91 -21.62
CA PHE A 344 4.66 0.77 -22.62
C PHE A 344 4.13 1.09 -24.02
N LYS A 345 4.76 2.03 -24.73
CA LYS A 345 4.42 2.35 -26.13
C LYS A 345 5.16 1.47 -27.15
N LYS A 346 6.22 0.79 -26.72
CA LYS A 346 6.99 -0.16 -27.53
C LYS A 346 6.87 -1.54 -26.92
N ILE A 347 6.25 -2.47 -27.66
CA ILE A 347 6.13 -3.88 -27.28
C ILE A 347 6.83 -4.74 -28.33
N MET A 348 7.69 -5.65 -27.88
CA MET A 348 8.32 -6.66 -28.74
C MET A 348 7.87 -8.05 -28.30
N GLY A 349 7.17 -8.78 -29.16
CA GLY A 349 6.87 -10.20 -28.93
C GLY A 349 7.98 -11.10 -29.45
N LEU A 350 8.49 -12.00 -28.62
CA LEU A 350 9.41 -13.08 -28.99
C LEU A 350 8.62 -14.40 -29.06
N ALA A 351 8.31 -14.86 -30.28
CA ALA A 351 7.47 -16.04 -30.49
C ALA A 351 8.30 -17.33 -30.58
N TYR A 352 8.00 -18.29 -29.71
CA TYR A 352 8.62 -19.63 -29.67
C TYR A 352 7.90 -20.67 -30.55
N TYR A 353 7.08 -20.20 -31.48
CA TYR A 353 6.40 -20.98 -32.50
C TYR A 353 6.57 -20.30 -33.88
N GLU A 354 6.18 -20.99 -34.95
CA GLU A 354 6.30 -20.43 -36.32
C GLU A 354 5.48 -19.14 -36.47
N GLN A 355 6.18 -18.02 -36.57
CA GLN A 355 5.59 -16.68 -36.70
C GLN A 355 6.46 -15.83 -37.63
N SER A 356 5.83 -15.15 -38.60
CA SER A 356 6.54 -14.18 -39.44
C SER A 356 6.78 -12.88 -38.68
N MET A 357 7.90 -12.21 -38.99
CA MET A 357 8.16 -10.88 -38.47
C MET A 357 7.06 -9.93 -38.94
N ASN A 358 6.38 -9.29 -37.99
CA ASN A 358 5.33 -8.33 -38.28
C ASN A 358 5.39 -7.17 -37.28
N SER A 359 4.88 -6.01 -37.69
CA SER A 359 4.70 -4.88 -36.80
C SER A 359 3.34 -4.28 -37.04
N ARG A 360 2.66 -3.87 -35.97
CA ARG A 360 1.37 -3.19 -36.02
C ARG A 360 1.27 -2.12 -34.94
N GLU A 361 0.57 -1.04 -35.26
CA GLU A 361 0.13 -0.08 -34.25
C GLU A 361 -1.23 -0.51 -33.70
N ILE A 362 -1.38 -0.41 -32.39
CA ILE A 362 -2.61 -0.70 -31.65
C ILE A 362 -3.04 0.63 -31.01
N PRO A 363 -4.21 1.19 -31.38
CA PRO A 363 -4.74 2.39 -30.73
C PRO A 363 -4.99 2.14 -29.25
N ALA A 364 -4.59 3.08 -28.39
CA ALA A 364 -4.80 3.04 -26.94
C ALA A 364 -5.12 4.47 -26.41
N PRO A 365 -5.79 4.62 -25.26
CA PRO A 365 -6.22 5.91 -24.71
C PRO A 365 -5.09 6.96 -24.59
N ASP A 366 -3.92 6.54 -24.14
CA ASP A 366 -2.75 7.42 -23.92
C ASP A 366 -1.79 7.46 -25.12
N GLY A 367 -2.27 7.14 -26.32
CA GLY A 367 -1.47 7.11 -27.55
C GLY A 367 -1.13 5.69 -28.03
N ASN A 368 -0.90 5.57 -29.34
CA ASN A 368 -0.71 4.29 -30.03
C ASN A 368 0.47 3.48 -29.45
N VAL A 369 0.26 2.18 -29.33
CA VAL A 369 1.28 1.20 -28.94
C VAL A 369 1.78 0.49 -30.19
N THR A 370 3.10 0.45 -30.38
CA THR A 370 3.73 -0.32 -31.46
C THR A 370 4.06 -1.73 -30.94
N LEU A 371 3.43 -2.75 -31.54
CA LEU A 371 3.75 -4.15 -31.30
C LEU A 371 4.54 -4.73 -32.47
N THR A 372 5.76 -5.21 -32.20
CA THR A 372 6.60 -5.92 -33.18
C THR A 372 6.79 -7.38 -32.76
N MET A 373 6.32 -8.33 -33.59
CA MET A 373 6.57 -9.76 -33.38
C MET A 373 7.85 -10.21 -34.09
N LYS A 374 8.69 -10.98 -33.41
CA LYS A 374 9.90 -11.60 -33.94
C LYS A 374 9.91 -13.10 -33.59
N PRO A 375 10.35 -13.98 -34.52
CA PRO A 375 10.58 -15.38 -34.17
C PRO A 375 11.76 -15.46 -33.19
N ALA A 376 11.60 -16.24 -32.14
CA ALA A 376 12.66 -16.52 -31.19
C ALA A 376 13.74 -17.42 -31.82
N LYS A 377 15.00 -17.22 -31.43
CA LYS A 377 16.18 -17.95 -31.91
C LYS A 377 16.71 -18.94 -30.87
N SER A 378 16.32 -18.76 -29.61
CA SER A 378 16.78 -19.56 -28.47
C SER A 378 15.63 -20.38 -27.90
N GLN A 379 15.92 -21.16 -26.85
CA GLN A 379 14.89 -21.90 -26.12
C GLN A 379 14.05 -20.97 -25.23
N PRO A 380 12.78 -21.31 -24.91
CA PRO A 380 11.87 -20.50 -24.09
C PRO A 380 12.46 -20.01 -22.77
N TYR A 381 13.28 -20.80 -22.08
CA TYR A 381 13.88 -20.40 -20.81
C TYR A 381 14.91 -19.25 -20.93
N TYR A 382 15.44 -19.00 -22.14
CA TYR A 382 16.54 -18.04 -22.38
C TYR A 382 16.05 -16.66 -22.88
N HIS A 383 14.76 -16.36 -22.75
CA HIS A 383 14.13 -15.17 -23.32
C HIS A 383 14.71 -13.84 -22.79
N LEU A 384 15.20 -13.76 -21.55
CA LEU A 384 15.83 -12.54 -21.02
C LEU A 384 17.04 -12.12 -21.88
N CYS A 385 17.91 -13.08 -22.17
CA CYS A 385 19.12 -12.82 -22.94
C CYS A 385 18.86 -12.62 -24.42
N GLU A 386 17.83 -13.27 -24.95
CA GLU A 386 17.37 -13.00 -26.31
C GLU A 386 16.72 -11.60 -26.44
N ALA A 387 15.97 -11.17 -25.44
CA ALA A 387 15.40 -9.84 -25.34
C ALA A 387 16.50 -8.76 -25.36
N ALA A 388 17.53 -8.91 -24.51
CA ALA A 388 18.66 -7.99 -24.44
C ALA A 388 19.38 -7.80 -25.80
N LYS A 389 19.47 -8.87 -26.61
CA LYS A 389 20.05 -8.84 -27.96
C LYS A 389 19.15 -8.19 -29.03
N SER A 390 17.87 -8.05 -28.73
CA SER A 390 16.83 -7.68 -29.71
C SER A 390 16.20 -6.31 -29.47
N VAL A 391 16.39 -5.73 -28.28
CA VAL A 391 15.92 -4.41 -27.88
C VAL A 391 16.97 -3.34 -28.20
N ASP A 392 16.52 -2.15 -28.61
CA ASP A 392 17.34 -0.97 -28.91
C ASP A 392 17.16 0.19 -27.91
N THR A 393 16.15 0.11 -27.04
CA THR A 393 15.91 1.09 -25.98
C THR A 393 16.88 0.92 -24.82
N LYS A 394 17.01 1.95 -23.96
CA LYS A 394 17.91 1.95 -22.80
C LYS A 394 17.53 0.86 -21.79
N TRP A 395 16.23 0.67 -21.58
CA TRP A 395 15.66 -0.27 -20.64
C TRP A 395 14.70 -1.23 -21.32
N PHE A 396 14.56 -2.44 -20.79
CA PHE A 396 13.46 -3.32 -21.15
C PHE A 396 12.85 -4.01 -19.92
N ALA A 397 11.56 -4.29 -20.00
CA ALA A 397 10.83 -5.14 -19.07
C ALA A 397 10.53 -6.48 -19.75
N LEU A 398 10.32 -7.52 -18.95
CA LEU A 398 9.90 -8.83 -19.44
C LEU A 398 8.48 -9.14 -18.98
N THR A 399 7.76 -9.90 -19.81
CA THR A 399 6.50 -10.58 -19.48
C THR A 399 6.32 -11.77 -20.40
N ASP A 400 5.21 -12.50 -20.28
CA ASP A 400 4.80 -13.53 -21.24
C ASP A 400 3.32 -13.39 -21.65
N ASN A 401 2.89 -14.19 -22.62
CA ASN A 401 1.54 -14.12 -23.18
C ASN A 401 0.43 -14.58 -22.22
N TYR A 402 0.76 -15.21 -21.10
CA TYR A 402 -0.20 -15.59 -20.05
C TYR A 402 -0.38 -14.52 -18.98
N HIS A 403 0.43 -13.46 -19.00
CA HIS A 403 0.22 -12.30 -18.16
C HIS A 403 -0.71 -11.29 -18.82
N ILE A 404 -1.46 -10.58 -17.99
CA ILE A 404 -2.17 -9.36 -18.34
C ILE A 404 -1.40 -8.16 -17.80
N VAL A 405 -1.32 -7.08 -18.56
CA VAL A 405 -0.75 -5.82 -18.07
C VAL A 405 -1.81 -5.10 -17.27
N LYS A 406 -1.59 -4.92 -15.96
CA LYS A 406 -2.55 -4.22 -15.09
C LYS A 406 -2.51 -2.74 -15.45
N ALA A 407 -3.64 -2.22 -15.89
CA ALA A 407 -3.85 -0.80 -16.13
C ALA A 407 -4.80 -0.24 -15.06
N PRO A 408 -4.62 1.00 -14.58
CA PRO A 408 -3.54 1.92 -14.89
C PRO A 408 -2.33 1.65 -13.95
N VAL A 409 -1.20 1.15 -14.49
CA VAL A 409 0.08 0.99 -13.78
C VAL A 409 1.18 1.67 -14.58
N SER A 410 2.23 2.12 -13.88
CA SER A 410 3.38 2.86 -14.43
C SER A 410 4.69 2.21 -14.06
N VAL A 411 5.70 2.39 -14.91
CA VAL A 411 7.08 2.05 -14.59
C VAL A 411 7.73 3.23 -13.88
N LEU A 412 8.03 3.04 -12.59
CA LEU A 412 8.45 4.09 -11.68
C LEU A 412 9.97 4.34 -11.73
N MET A 413 10.35 5.62 -11.79
CA MET A 413 11.74 6.10 -11.82
C MET A 413 11.97 7.15 -10.74
N GLU A 414 13.06 7.06 -9.99
CA GLU A 414 13.51 8.18 -9.16
C GLU A 414 14.05 9.30 -10.07
N THR A 415 13.97 10.55 -9.60
CA THR A 415 14.65 11.68 -10.23
C THR A 415 16.11 11.29 -10.47
N MET A 416 16.61 11.42 -11.72
CA MET A 416 17.91 10.90 -12.22
C MET A 416 17.90 9.52 -12.91
N ASP A 417 16.82 9.12 -13.58
CA ASP A 417 16.83 7.94 -14.46
C ASP A 417 17.13 6.61 -13.73
N LYS A 418 16.81 6.51 -12.43
CA LYS A 418 16.97 5.27 -11.64
C LYS A 418 15.65 4.51 -11.47
N PRO A 419 15.42 3.38 -12.15
CA PRO A 419 14.20 2.63 -11.96
C PRO A 419 14.05 2.10 -10.53
N VAL A 420 12.81 2.05 -10.07
CA VAL A 420 12.47 1.34 -8.84
C VAL A 420 12.78 -0.14 -9.03
N LEU A 421 13.54 -0.71 -8.10
CA LEU A 421 13.86 -2.14 -8.05
C LEU A 421 13.06 -2.77 -6.91
N PRO A 422 11.89 -3.33 -7.18
CA PRO A 422 11.09 -3.98 -6.17
C PRO A 422 11.79 -5.26 -5.67
N TYR A 423 11.65 -5.53 -4.37
CA TYR A 423 12.16 -6.75 -3.76
C TYR A 423 11.28 -7.26 -2.62
N VAL A 424 11.46 -8.53 -2.28
CA VAL A 424 10.99 -9.14 -1.02
C VAL A 424 12.18 -9.72 -0.26
N LEU A 425 12.12 -9.71 1.08
CA LEU A 425 13.18 -10.28 1.90
C LEU A 425 13.24 -11.81 1.72
N LYS A 426 14.45 -12.38 1.65
CA LYS A 426 14.71 -13.83 1.57
C LYS A 426 13.95 -14.61 2.65
N ASP A 427 13.97 -14.10 3.88
CA ASP A 427 13.35 -14.73 5.04
C ASP A 427 11.88 -14.33 5.24
N SER A 428 11.30 -13.53 4.34
CA SER A 428 9.86 -13.22 4.43
C SER A 428 9.02 -14.46 4.11
N ARG A 429 7.84 -14.59 4.71
CA ARG A 429 6.89 -15.67 4.35
C ARG A 429 6.58 -15.72 2.85
N TYR A 430 6.66 -14.57 2.17
CA TYR A 430 6.40 -14.44 0.74
C TYR A 430 7.49 -15.06 -0.15
N CYS A 431 8.70 -15.25 0.39
CA CYS A 431 9.79 -15.93 -0.31
C CYS A 431 10.15 -17.27 0.34
N GLY A 432 10.35 -17.30 1.66
CA GLY A 432 10.81 -18.47 2.40
C GLY A 432 9.88 -19.68 2.32
N GLU A 433 8.57 -19.47 2.09
CA GLU A 433 7.59 -20.55 1.91
C GLU A 433 7.40 -20.94 0.44
N ARG A 434 7.98 -20.20 -0.51
CA ARG A 434 7.80 -20.39 -1.95
C ARG A 434 9.03 -21.07 -2.58
N PRO A 435 8.92 -22.34 -3.04
CA PRO A 435 10.06 -23.08 -3.58
C PRO A 435 10.74 -22.41 -4.78
N ASN A 436 9.97 -21.75 -5.65
CA ASN A 436 10.49 -21.02 -6.80
C ASN A 436 11.36 -19.81 -6.38
N CYS A 437 10.94 -19.06 -5.36
CA CYS A 437 11.70 -17.93 -4.82
C CYS A 437 13.05 -18.40 -4.28
N LYS A 438 13.01 -19.41 -3.42
CA LYS A 438 14.20 -20.01 -2.82
C LYS A 438 15.16 -20.56 -3.88
N ALA A 439 14.66 -21.34 -4.82
CA ALA A 439 15.50 -21.94 -5.85
C ALA A 439 16.09 -20.92 -6.84
N SER A 440 15.38 -19.83 -7.14
CA SER A 440 15.91 -18.73 -7.96
C SER A 440 17.10 -18.04 -7.27
N MET A 441 16.98 -17.75 -5.98
CA MET A 441 18.09 -17.20 -5.20
C MET A 441 19.25 -18.19 -5.07
N GLU A 442 18.99 -19.46 -4.72
CA GLU A 442 20.04 -20.48 -4.58
C GLU A 442 20.82 -20.69 -5.89
N GLN A 443 20.14 -20.66 -7.03
CA GLN A 443 20.81 -20.66 -8.34
C GLN A 443 21.72 -19.43 -8.51
N ALA A 444 21.21 -18.23 -8.24
CA ALA A 444 21.98 -17.00 -8.42
C ALA A 444 23.22 -16.95 -7.50
N GLU A 445 23.06 -17.40 -6.25
CA GLU A 445 24.14 -17.52 -5.26
C GLU A 445 25.20 -18.54 -5.71
N ASP A 446 24.79 -19.70 -6.24
CA ASP A 446 25.69 -20.73 -6.76
C ASP A 446 26.43 -20.30 -8.03
N LEU A 447 25.76 -19.59 -8.94
CA LEU A 447 26.35 -19.14 -10.22
C LEU A 447 27.39 -18.02 -10.02
N PHE A 448 27.16 -17.09 -9.10
CA PHE A 448 27.98 -15.87 -8.97
C PHE A 448 28.73 -15.76 -7.64
N GLY A 449 28.59 -16.71 -6.72
CA GLY A 449 29.36 -16.78 -5.47
C GLY A 449 29.05 -15.65 -4.50
N ILE A 450 27.82 -15.14 -4.52
CA ILE A 450 27.32 -14.07 -3.64
C ILE A 450 26.19 -14.62 -2.77
N VAL A 451 25.86 -13.92 -1.68
CA VAL A 451 24.68 -14.23 -0.84
C VAL A 451 23.64 -13.15 -1.07
N LEU A 452 22.44 -13.54 -1.49
CA LEU A 452 21.31 -12.64 -1.66
C LEU A 452 20.50 -12.57 -0.37
N ASN A 453 20.15 -11.35 0.04
CA ASN A 453 19.19 -11.11 1.13
C ASN A 453 17.78 -10.78 0.60
N TYR A 454 17.66 -10.61 -0.72
CA TYR A 454 16.48 -10.08 -1.39
C TYR A 454 16.19 -10.90 -2.64
N HIS A 455 14.92 -11.21 -2.86
CA HIS A 455 14.44 -11.80 -4.10
C HIS A 455 13.82 -10.71 -4.99
N HIS A 456 14.09 -10.83 -6.28
CA HIS A 456 13.57 -9.98 -7.34
C HIS A 456 12.77 -10.79 -8.35
N ASP A 457 11.53 -10.35 -8.63
CA ASP A 457 10.70 -10.98 -9.65
C ASP A 457 11.15 -10.56 -11.05
N LYS A 458 11.44 -11.54 -11.90
CA LYS A 458 11.88 -11.32 -13.29
C LYS A 458 10.95 -10.41 -14.09
N TYR A 459 9.64 -10.44 -13.81
CA TYR A 459 8.63 -9.65 -14.52
C TYR A 459 8.39 -8.26 -13.92
N GLU A 460 9.03 -7.94 -12.79
CA GLU A 460 8.93 -6.65 -12.10
C GLU A 460 10.25 -5.87 -12.09
N VAL A 461 11.29 -6.37 -12.77
CA VAL A 461 12.59 -5.71 -12.91
C VAL A 461 12.72 -5.07 -14.28
N LEU A 462 13.24 -3.84 -14.30
CA LEU A 462 13.78 -3.24 -15.52
C LEU A 462 15.24 -3.63 -15.72
N TYR A 463 15.54 -4.15 -16.90
CA TYR A 463 16.89 -4.51 -17.30
C TYR A 463 17.47 -3.41 -18.17
N LYS A 464 18.64 -2.92 -17.81
CA LYS A 464 19.39 -1.98 -18.65
C LYS A 464 20.00 -2.77 -19.80
N THR A 465 19.64 -2.44 -21.04
CA THR A 465 19.94 -3.28 -22.20
C THR A 465 21.42 -3.62 -22.33
N ALA A 466 22.31 -2.63 -22.17
CA ALA A 466 23.76 -2.83 -22.25
C ALA A 466 24.31 -3.75 -21.15
N ASP A 467 23.81 -3.59 -19.92
CA ASP A 467 24.25 -4.38 -18.77
C ASP A 467 23.69 -5.80 -18.86
N ALA A 468 22.45 -5.97 -19.32
CA ALA A 468 21.83 -7.28 -19.57
C ALA A 468 22.59 -8.08 -20.64
N LEU A 469 23.11 -7.42 -21.69
CA LEU A 469 23.98 -8.08 -22.67
C LEU A 469 25.26 -8.63 -22.03
N ALA A 470 25.96 -7.81 -21.24
CA ALA A 470 27.16 -8.24 -20.53
C ALA A 470 26.88 -9.33 -19.49
N PHE A 471 25.74 -9.24 -18.80
CA PHE A 471 25.24 -10.27 -17.91
C PHE A 471 25.05 -11.60 -18.65
N CYS A 472 24.42 -11.59 -19.83
CA CYS A 472 24.14 -12.80 -20.57
C CYS A 472 25.42 -13.52 -21.03
N ASP A 473 26.45 -12.77 -21.43
CA ASP A 473 27.77 -13.36 -21.72
C ASP A 473 28.38 -14.00 -20.46
N ALA A 474 28.23 -13.37 -19.30
CA ALA A 474 28.69 -13.91 -18.03
C ALA A 474 27.88 -15.13 -17.56
N TRP A 475 26.56 -15.12 -17.79
CA TRP A 475 25.66 -16.22 -17.45
C TRP A 475 25.95 -17.45 -18.29
N ASP A 476 26.23 -17.31 -19.60
CA ASP A 476 26.64 -18.43 -20.46
C ASP A 476 27.94 -19.10 -19.95
N VAL A 477 28.88 -18.30 -19.44
CA VAL A 477 30.11 -18.81 -18.81
C VAL A 477 29.80 -19.51 -17.49
N ALA A 478 29.01 -18.88 -16.61
CA ALA A 478 28.66 -19.43 -15.30
C ALA A 478 27.84 -20.73 -15.38
N THR A 479 27.08 -20.90 -16.46
CA THR A 479 26.26 -22.08 -16.72
C THR A 479 26.96 -23.15 -17.57
N THR A 480 28.26 -23.00 -17.86
CA THR A 480 29.00 -24.02 -18.61
C THR A 480 28.98 -25.36 -17.87
N GLY A 481 28.42 -26.38 -18.50
CA GLY A 481 28.26 -27.73 -17.92
C GLY A 481 27.02 -27.90 -17.04
N LYS A 482 26.22 -26.84 -16.87
CA LYS A 482 24.88 -26.88 -16.31
C LYS A 482 23.85 -26.87 -17.43
N ASP A 483 22.69 -27.43 -17.19
CA ASP A 483 21.61 -27.57 -18.17
C ASP A 483 20.24 -27.50 -17.48
N TRP A 484 19.28 -26.92 -18.21
CA TRP A 484 17.88 -26.93 -17.85
C TRP A 484 17.33 -28.36 -17.78
N GLY A 485 17.65 -29.19 -18.78
CA GLY A 485 17.08 -30.53 -18.92
C GLY A 485 17.50 -31.52 -17.83
N ASN A 486 18.65 -31.29 -17.18
CA ASN A 486 19.20 -32.18 -16.15
C ASN A 486 19.02 -31.66 -14.71
N CYS A 487 18.20 -30.61 -14.52
CA CYS A 487 17.92 -29.98 -13.22
C CYS A 487 19.12 -29.33 -12.52
N SER A 488 20.27 -29.15 -13.19
CA SER A 488 21.38 -28.36 -12.63
C SER A 488 21.16 -26.84 -12.74
N LEU A 489 20.13 -26.43 -13.50
CA LEU A 489 19.54 -25.10 -13.46
C LEU A 489 18.07 -25.17 -13.05
N ALA A 490 17.74 -24.35 -12.05
CA ALA A 490 16.42 -24.12 -11.49
C ALA A 490 15.55 -23.26 -12.42
N PHE A 491 16.14 -22.20 -12.99
CA PHE A 491 15.52 -21.31 -13.98
C PHE A 491 16.50 -21.07 -15.15
N GLY A 492 15.99 -20.56 -16.29
CA GLY A 492 16.84 -19.79 -17.19
C GLY A 492 17.36 -18.50 -16.50
N PRO A 493 17.98 -17.56 -17.22
CA PRO A 493 18.46 -16.33 -16.62
C PRO A 493 17.32 -15.59 -15.87
N THR A 494 17.50 -15.34 -14.57
CA THR A 494 16.51 -14.68 -13.70
C THR A 494 16.90 -13.24 -13.35
N ALA A 495 15.99 -12.50 -12.71
CA ALA A 495 16.34 -11.21 -12.08
C ALA A 495 17.33 -11.39 -10.92
N ASP A 496 17.19 -12.45 -10.13
CA ASP A 496 18.13 -12.76 -9.04
C ASP A 496 19.54 -13.01 -9.61
N ASP A 497 19.66 -13.78 -10.71
CA ASP A 497 20.93 -14.01 -11.41
C ASP A 497 21.56 -12.69 -11.87
N TYR A 498 20.76 -11.79 -12.47
CA TYR A 498 21.21 -10.49 -12.94
C TYR A 498 21.71 -9.59 -11.82
N ILE A 499 20.97 -9.51 -10.70
CA ILE A 499 21.35 -8.71 -9.54
C ILE A 499 22.56 -9.33 -8.83
N ALA A 500 22.62 -10.66 -8.70
CA ALA A 500 23.77 -11.39 -8.17
C ALA A 500 25.04 -11.12 -8.96
N TRP A 501 24.97 -11.19 -10.29
CA TRP A 501 26.07 -10.84 -11.18
C TRP A 501 26.53 -9.39 -10.96
N LYS A 502 25.60 -8.43 -10.90
CA LYS A 502 25.95 -7.03 -10.62
C LYS A 502 26.68 -6.88 -9.29
N ILE A 503 26.19 -7.50 -8.22
CA ILE A 503 26.82 -7.45 -6.89
C ILE A 503 28.21 -8.11 -6.91
N SER A 504 28.37 -9.20 -7.65
CA SER A 504 29.65 -9.92 -7.76
C SER A 504 30.75 -9.12 -8.48
N SER A 505 30.35 -8.14 -9.30
CA SER A 505 31.28 -7.33 -10.07
C SER A 505 31.68 -6.06 -9.32
N PRO A 506 32.99 -5.75 -9.18
CA PRO A 506 33.45 -4.52 -8.54
C PRO A 506 33.11 -3.24 -9.33
N THR A 507 32.63 -3.37 -10.58
CA THR A 507 32.29 -2.23 -11.43
C THR A 507 30.87 -1.72 -11.23
N PHE A 508 30.01 -2.49 -10.57
CA PHE A 508 28.60 -2.15 -10.41
C PHE A 508 28.26 -1.93 -8.95
N ASN A 509 27.45 -0.91 -8.72
CA ASN A 509 26.78 -0.69 -7.46
C ASN A 509 25.28 -0.58 -7.75
N VAL A 510 24.49 -1.49 -7.19
CA VAL A 510 23.05 -1.57 -7.45
C VAL A 510 22.34 -0.26 -7.07
N SER A 511 22.75 0.41 -5.98
CA SER A 511 22.14 1.68 -5.54
C SER A 511 22.44 2.87 -6.46
N ASP A 512 23.46 2.76 -7.31
CA ASP A 512 23.82 3.83 -8.25
C ASP A 512 22.92 3.79 -9.48
N GLU A 513 22.33 2.63 -9.79
CA GLU A 513 21.46 2.44 -10.95
C GLU A 513 19.98 2.27 -10.58
N PHE A 514 19.69 1.68 -9.44
CA PHE A 514 18.34 1.33 -9.02
C PHE A 514 17.95 2.00 -7.71
N THR A 515 16.65 2.19 -7.53
CA THR A 515 16.05 2.59 -6.25
C THR A 515 15.38 1.37 -5.61
N PRO A 516 16.06 0.64 -4.73
CA PRO A 516 15.52 -0.59 -4.15
C PRO A 516 14.32 -0.29 -3.23
N LYS A 517 13.22 -1.05 -3.40
CA LYS A 517 12.00 -0.90 -2.59
C LYS A 517 11.44 -2.24 -2.11
N ASP A 518 11.24 -2.34 -0.80
CA ASP A 518 10.58 -3.48 -0.17
C ASP A 518 9.07 -3.46 -0.46
N LYS A 519 8.62 -4.41 -1.28
CA LYS A 519 7.21 -4.59 -1.65
C LYS A 519 6.30 -4.82 -0.45
N THR A 520 6.80 -5.49 0.58
CA THR A 520 6.03 -5.82 1.79
C THR A 520 5.78 -4.58 2.65
N ARG A 521 6.68 -3.59 2.56
CA ARG A 521 6.61 -2.35 3.32
C ARG A 521 5.85 -1.26 2.58
N TYR A 522 6.14 -1.05 1.30
CA TYR A 522 5.74 0.13 0.54
C TYR A 522 4.62 -0.10 -0.48
N GLY A 523 3.98 -1.28 -0.47
CA GLY A 523 2.98 -1.60 -1.48
C GLY A 523 3.61 -1.70 -2.87
N TRP A 524 2.99 -2.50 -3.73
CA TRP A 524 3.47 -2.63 -5.10
C TRP A 524 2.37 -3.19 -5.97
N ARG A 525 1.93 -2.39 -6.93
CA ARG A 525 1.20 -2.87 -8.10
C ARG A 525 2.19 -3.40 -9.11
N ALA A 526 2.30 -4.72 -9.15
CA ALA A 526 2.88 -5.38 -10.31
C ALA A 526 2.18 -4.87 -11.57
N TRP A 527 2.94 -4.43 -12.57
CA TRP A 527 2.36 -4.07 -13.87
C TRP A 527 1.90 -5.32 -14.62
N THR A 528 2.21 -6.52 -14.15
CA THR A 528 1.69 -7.79 -14.67
C THR A 528 0.85 -8.54 -13.64
N SER A 529 -0.25 -9.15 -14.07
CA SER A 529 -0.95 -10.23 -13.34
C SER A 529 -0.91 -11.50 -14.15
N LEU A 530 -0.98 -12.65 -13.50
CA LEU A 530 -1.23 -13.91 -14.19
C LEU A 530 -2.72 -13.99 -14.58
N TRP A 531 -2.99 -14.25 -15.85
CA TRP A 531 -4.33 -14.64 -16.32
C TRP A 531 -4.51 -16.16 -16.27
N ASN A 532 -3.48 -16.90 -16.71
CA ASN A 532 -3.45 -18.35 -16.61
C ASN A 532 -2.14 -18.77 -15.92
N PRO A 533 -2.14 -19.86 -15.13
CA PRO A 533 -0.90 -20.37 -14.58
C PRO A 533 -0.07 -20.94 -15.71
N ALA A 534 1.25 -20.72 -15.65
CA ALA A 534 2.17 -21.45 -16.52
C ALA A 534 2.01 -22.97 -16.31
N PRO A 535 2.28 -23.79 -17.34
CA PRO A 535 2.27 -25.24 -17.20
C PRO A 535 3.13 -25.71 -16.01
N VAL A 536 2.70 -26.78 -15.34
CA VAL A 536 3.51 -27.46 -14.32
C VAL A 536 4.83 -27.86 -14.95
N ASP A 537 5.92 -27.60 -14.24
CA ASP A 537 7.24 -28.12 -14.62
C ASP A 537 7.24 -29.64 -14.40
N ASP A 538 7.29 -30.38 -15.50
CA ASP A 538 7.21 -31.84 -15.52
C ASP A 538 8.55 -32.52 -15.25
N ARG A 539 9.63 -31.74 -15.04
CA ARG A 539 10.96 -32.27 -14.71
C ARG A 539 10.95 -32.88 -13.30
N ASN A 540 11.53 -34.07 -13.19
CA ASN A 540 11.74 -34.75 -11.91
C ASN A 540 13.03 -34.25 -11.22
N CYS A 541 13.01 -33.00 -10.76
CA CYS A 541 14.12 -32.37 -10.04
C CYS A 541 13.97 -32.58 -8.52
N GLU A 542 15.08 -32.77 -7.78
CA GLU A 542 15.02 -32.83 -6.30
C GLU A 542 14.46 -31.54 -5.69
N THR A 543 14.73 -30.41 -6.35
CA THR A 543 14.12 -29.10 -6.07
C THR A 543 12.91 -28.91 -6.98
N THR A 544 11.69 -29.03 -6.44
CA THR A 544 10.47 -28.71 -7.18
C THR A 544 10.38 -27.21 -7.42
N LEU A 545 10.37 -26.79 -8.69
CA LEU A 545 10.49 -25.38 -9.10
C LEU A 545 9.14 -24.75 -9.43
N TYR A 546 8.22 -25.54 -9.97
CA TYR A 546 6.83 -25.17 -10.19
C TYR A 546 5.99 -26.44 -10.33
N GLY A 547 5.73 -27.10 -9.20
CA GLY A 547 5.02 -28.38 -9.17
C GLY A 547 3.51 -28.22 -9.23
N ILE A 548 2.81 -29.35 -9.15
CA ILE A 548 1.34 -29.40 -9.11
C ILE A 548 0.80 -28.53 -7.96
N LYS A 549 1.50 -28.48 -6.82
CA LYS A 549 1.10 -27.68 -5.66
C LYS A 549 1.09 -26.19 -6.00
N GLU A 550 2.21 -25.66 -6.51
CA GLU A 550 2.37 -24.24 -6.86
C GLU A 550 1.40 -23.83 -7.98
N TYR A 551 1.21 -24.73 -8.95
CA TYR A 551 0.21 -24.58 -10.01
C TYR A 551 -1.22 -24.46 -9.43
N LEU A 552 -1.59 -25.33 -8.49
CA LEU A 552 -2.90 -25.29 -7.82
C LEU A 552 -3.07 -24.04 -6.94
N GLU A 553 -2.04 -23.61 -6.21
CA GLU A 553 -2.05 -22.36 -5.46
C GLU A 553 -2.21 -21.14 -6.38
N THR A 554 -1.58 -21.18 -7.55
CA THR A 554 -1.72 -20.12 -8.57
C THR A 554 -3.11 -20.11 -9.18
N LEU A 555 -3.68 -21.30 -9.48
CA LEU A 555 -5.07 -21.43 -9.93
C LEU A 555 -6.08 -20.86 -8.91
N GLY A 556 -5.84 -21.04 -7.61
CA GLY A 556 -6.70 -20.46 -6.56
C GLY A 556 -6.65 -18.93 -6.51
N ASN A 557 -5.56 -18.32 -6.99
CA ASN A 557 -5.37 -16.87 -7.04
C ASN A 557 -5.77 -16.24 -8.39
N ILE A 558 -6.04 -17.07 -9.40
CA ILE A 558 -6.54 -16.64 -10.70
C ILE A 558 -8.06 -16.63 -10.64
N SER A 559 -8.62 -15.44 -10.78
CA SER A 559 -10.06 -15.23 -10.75
C SER A 559 -10.53 -14.79 -12.13
N THR A 560 -11.64 -15.37 -12.60
CA THR A 560 -12.39 -14.84 -13.75
C THR A 560 -12.90 -13.42 -13.51
N CYS A 561 -13.01 -13.01 -12.25
CA CYS A 561 -13.29 -11.65 -11.81
C CYS A 561 -12.04 -10.77 -11.78
N ALA A 562 -10.86 -11.32 -11.48
CA ALA A 562 -9.57 -10.58 -11.45
C ALA A 562 -9.02 -10.24 -12.84
N VAL A 563 -9.89 -10.16 -13.85
CA VAL A 563 -9.67 -9.21 -14.93
C VAL A 563 -9.84 -7.81 -14.31
N ASP A 564 -8.74 -7.26 -13.82
CA ASP A 564 -8.57 -5.85 -13.47
C ASP A 564 -8.90 -4.89 -14.64
N TYR A 565 -9.37 -5.42 -15.77
CA TYR A 565 -9.76 -4.75 -17.01
C TYR A 565 -11.19 -4.23 -17.06
N VAL A 566 -11.98 -4.49 -16.02
CA VAL A 566 -13.33 -3.97 -16.00
C VAL A 566 -13.26 -2.51 -15.56
N GLU A 567 -13.33 -1.57 -16.50
CA GLU A 567 -13.53 -0.14 -16.18
C GLU A 567 -15.02 0.18 -15.87
N ASN A 568 -15.91 -0.82 -15.98
CA ASN A 568 -17.35 -0.65 -15.87
C ASN A 568 -17.96 -1.65 -14.88
N GLU A 569 -18.45 -1.13 -13.75
CA GLU A 569 -19.24 -1.86 -12.74
C GLU A 569 -20.21 -2.89 -13.33
N THR A 570 -20.91 -2.53 -14.40
CA THR A 570 -21.90 -3.38 -15.07
C THR A 570 -21.31 -4.66 -15.66
N ALA A 571 -20.08 -4.60 -16.18
CA ALA A 571 -19.41 -5.77 -16.73
C ALA A 571 -18.88 -6.69 -15.63
N CYS A 572 -18.53 -6.14 -14.47
CA CYS A 572 -18.09 -6.93 -13.32
C CYS A 572 -19.26 -7.64 -12.64
N VAL A 573 -20.33 -6.89 -12.32
CA VAL A 573 -21.54 -7.44 -11.69
C VAL A 573 -22.35 -8.34 -12.62
N GLY A 574 -21.96 -8.45 -13.89
CA GLY A 574 -22.54 -9.38 -14.85
C GLY A 574 -22.21 -10.86 -14.56
N ASP A 575 -21.12 -11.13 -13.84
CA ASP A 575 -20.77 -12.46 -13.35
C ASP A 575 -21.14 -12.56 -11.86
N SER A 576 -22.02 -13.52 -11.53
CA SER A 576 -22.53 -13.72 -10.16
C SER A 576 -21.45 -14.16 -9.15
N THR A 577 -20.28 -14.56 -9.62
CA THR A 577 -19.12 -14.88 -8.79
C THR A 577 -18.25 -13.66 -8.50
N CYS A 578 -18.60 -12.51 -9.06
CA CYS A 578 -17.80 -11.30 -9.00
C CYS A 578 -18.49 -10.18 -8.24
N MET A 579 -17.70 -9.35 -7.57
CA MET A 579 -18.13 -8.11 -6.95
C MET A 579 -17.32 -6.94 -7.50
N TRP A 580 -18.01 -5.88 -7.89
CA TRP A 580 -17.39 -4.62 -8.26
C TRP A 580 -16.94 -3.90 -7.00
N LYS A 581 -15.67 -3.48 -6.97
CA LYS A 581 -15.16 -2.60 -5.92
C LYS A 581 -14.67 -1.29 -6.55
N PRO A 582 -15.36 -0.16 -6.33
CA PRO A 582 -14.87 1.13 -6.78
C PRO A 582 -13.45 1.38 -6.25
N MET A 583 -12.56 1.78 -7.15
CA MET A 583 -11.18 2.13 -6.89
C MET A 583 -10.83 3.30 -7.80
N PHE A 584 -10.91 4.50 -7.22
CA PHE A 584 -10.63 5.76 -7.91
C PHE A 584 -11.69 6.15 -8.95
N GLN A 585 -11.27 6.60 -10.14
CA GLN A 585 -12.15 6.81 -11.32
C GLN A 585 -12.48 5.49 -12.04
N SER A 586 -11.98 4.37 -11.52
CA SER A 586 -12.19 3.00 -12.00
C SER A 586 -12.71 2.12 -10.86
N GLY A 587 -12.72 0.81 -11.05
CA GLY A 587 -12.90 -0.16 -9.98
C GLY A 587 -12.19 -1.44 -10.33
N VAL A 588 -12.06 -2.31 -9.34
CA VAL A 588 -11.52 -3.65 -9.52
C VAL A 588 -12.66 -4.63 -9.38
N CYS A 589 -12.72 -5.56 -10.31
CA CYS A 589 -13.60 -6.70 -10.20
C CYS A 589 -12.89 -7.79 -9.40
N MET A 590 -13.51 -8.25 -8.33
CA MET A 590 -12.93 -9.25 -7.42
C MET A 590 -13.89 -10.44 -7.32
N LEU A 591 -13.38 -11.62 -6.96
CA LEU A 591 -14.26 -12.71 -6.54
C LEU A 591 -15.11 -12.24 -5.36
N ASP A 592 -16.42 -12.46 -5.43
CA ASP A 592 -17.28 -12.36 -4.26
C ASP A 592 -16.78 -13.41 -3.24
N PRO A 593 -16.32 -13.01 -2.04
CA PRO A 593 -15.87 -13.95 -1.01
C PRO A 593 -16.92 -15.01 -0.67
N LYS A 594 -18.21 -14.75 -0.94
CA LYS A 594 -19.32 -15.70 -0.73
C LYS A 594 -19.42 -16.78 -1.80
N SER A 595 -18.68 -16.66 -2.91
CA SER A 595 -18.77 -17.52 -4.09
C SER A 595 -17.70 -18.62 -4.15
N ILE A 596 -16.77 -18.68 -3.20
CA ILE A 596 -15.64 -19.62 -3.26
C ILE A 596 -16.10 -21.03 -2.83
N THR A 597 -16.28 -21.90 -3.82
CA THR A 597 -16.25 -23.35 -3.63
C THR A 597 -15.60 -23.99 -4.85
N THR A 598 -14.27 -23.94 -4.94
CA THR A 598 -13.54 -24.55 -6.07
C THR A 598 -13.21 -26.00 -5.72
N THR A 599 -13.84 -26.95 -6.41
CA THR A 599 -13.47 -28.37 -6.35
C THR A 599 -12.70 -28.72 -7.61
N THR A 600 -11.37 -28.80 -7.53
CA THR A 600 -10.54 -29.19 -8.67
C THR A 600 -10.15 -30.66 -8.54
N THR A 601 -10.44 -31.46 -9.57
CA THR A 601 -10.08 -32.87 -9.63
C THR A 601 -9.03 -33.06 -10.72
N VAL A 602 -7.82 -33.48 -10.37
CA VAL A 602 -6.76 -33.82 -11.34
C VAL A 602 -6.28 -35.23 -11.02
N GLU A 603 -6.30 -36.10 -12.04
CA GLU A 603 -5.78 -37.49 -11.99
C GLU A 603 -6.25 -38.35 -10.80
N GLY A 604 -7.52 -38.23 -10.41
CA GLY A 604 -8.11 -39.08 -9.36
C GLY A 604 -7.77 -38.68 -7.92
N ALA A 605 -6.99 -37.62 -7.72
CA ALA A 605 -6.84 -36.96 -6.43
C ALA A 605 -7.84 -35.79 -6.34
N VAL A 606 -8.77 -35.87 -5.38
CA VAL A 606 -9.67 -34.76 -5.03
C VAL A 606 -8.96 -33.94 -3.96
N PHE A 607 -8.49 -32.75 -4.33
CA PHE A 607 -7.97 -31.78 -3.37
C PHE A 607 -9.12 -30.85 -2.98
N ASN A 608 -9.64 -31.01 -1.76
CA ASN A 608 -10.54 -30.02 -1.17
C ASN A 608 -9.69 -28.98 -0.47
N VAL A 609 -9.43 -27.84 -1.11
CA VAL A 609 -9.03 -26.63 -0.39
C VAL A 609 -10.33 -25.99 0.06
N ILE A 610 -10.67 -26.17 1.34
CA ILE A 610 -11.79 -25.46 1.94
C ILE A 610 -11.18 -24.24 2.65
N GLU A 611 -11.16 -23.10 1.97
CA GLU A 611 -11.09 -21.81 2.67
C GLU A 611 -12.51 -21.39 3.03
N VAL A 612 -12.91 -21.64 4.27
CA VAL A 612 -14.16 -21.10 4.81
C VAL A 612 -13.86 -19.71 5.38
N THR A 613 -14.21 -18.66 4.63
CA THR A 613 -14.32 -17.31 5.21
C THR A 613 -15.75 -17.12 5.68
N MET A 614 -16.02 -17.47 6.94
CA MET A 614 -17.32 -17.19 7.58
C MET A 614 -17.30 -15.78 8.18
N PRO A 615 -18.25 -14.90 7.83
CA PRO A 615 -18.50 -13.72 8.64
C PRO A 615 -19.00 -14.18 10.01
N MET A 616 -18.17 -14.02 11.04
CA MET A 616 -18.54 -14.39 12.41
C MET A 616 -19.40 -13.28 13.01
N THR A 617 -20.70 -13.55 13.15
CA THR A 617 -21.51 -12.90 14.19
C THR A 617 -21.23 -13.58 15.53
N VAL A 618 -21.45 -12.88 16.65
CA VAL A 618 -21.29 -13.43 18.00
C VAL A 618 -22.15 -14.68 18.22
N ASP A 619 -23.30 -14.76 17.56
CA ASP A 619 -24.21 -15.90 17.63
C ASP A 619 -23.64 -17.14 16.89
N ASN A 620 -22.98 -16.95 15.75
CA ASN A 620 -22.33 -18.04 14.99
C ASN A 620 -21.13 -18.63 15.75
N ALA A 621 -20.42 -17.82 16.54
CA ALA A 621 -19.30 -18.30 17.36
C ALA A 621 -19.77 -19.31 18.43
N SER A 622 -20.95 -19.08 19.01
CA SER A 622 -21.54 -19.97 20.01
C SER A 622 -22.03 -21.27 19.39
N GLU A 623 -22.60 -21.24 18.18
CA GLU A 623 -22.97 -22.47 17.46
C GLU A 623 -21.74 -23.28 17.01
N ILE A 624 -20.67 -22.62 16.55
CA ILE A 624 -19.42 -23.30 16.13
C ILE A 624 -18.68 -23.89 17.34
N ILE A 625 -18.62 -23.18 18.47
CA ILE A 625 -18.00 -23.69 19.70
C ILE A 625 -18.82 -24.84 20.30
N ASN A 626 -20.14 -24.87 20.07
CA ASN A 626 -20.99 -25.96 20.53
C ASN A 626 -21.18 -27.07 19.47
N ASP A 627 -20.64 -26.90 18.26
CA ASP A 627 -20.62 -27.94 17.24
C ASP A 627 -19.78 -29.12 17.74
N VAL A 628 -20.42 -30.29 17.79
CA VAL A 628 -19.83 -31.52 18.34
C VAL A 628 -18.57 -31.93 17.58
N THR A 629 -18.49 -31.65 16.28
CA THR A 629 -17.34 -31.97 15.44
C THR A 629 -16.15 -31.08 15.79
N VAL A 630 -16.41 -29.78 15.93
CA VAL A 630 -15.38 -28.77 16.28
C VAL A 630 -14.90 -28.95 17.71
N THR A 631 -15.79 -29.16 18.68
CA THR A 631 -15.39 -29.44 20.07
C THR A 631 -14.65 -30.75 20.21
N THR A 632 -14.97 -31.77 19.40
CA THR A 632 -14.24 -33.04 19.40
C THR A 632 -12.84 -32.88 18.79
N ALA A 633 -12.71 -32.10 17.71
CA ALA A 633 -11.41 -31.77 17.11
C ALA A 633 -10.52 -30.95 18.07
N MET A 634 -11.09 -29.91 18.71
CA MET A 634 -10.37 -29.09 19.69
C MET A 634 -9.97 -29.90 20.94
N ARG A 635 -10.78 -30.89 21.36
CA ARG A 635 -10.41 -31.81 22.45
C ARG A 635 -9.29 -32.79 22.05
N CYS A 636 -9.27 -33.34 20.82
CA CYS A 636 -8.13 -34.16 20.37
C CYS A 636 -6.84 -33.31 20.31
N VAL A 637 -6.91 -32.03 19.88
CA VAL A 637 -5.73 -31.12 19.85
C VAL A 637 -5.25 -30.73 21.25
N ALA A 638 -6.16 -30.38 22.17
CA ALA A 638 -5.81 -30.00 23.54
C ALA A 638 -5.29 -31.18 24.38
N GLN A 639 -5.73 -32.42 24.11
CA GLN A 639 -5.17 -33.62 24.77
C GLN A 639 -3.77 -33.98 24.23
N PHE A 640 -3.47 -33.69 22.96
CA PHE A 640 -2.14 -33.87 22.39
C PHE A 640 -1.13 -32.81 22.87
N SER A 641 -1.57 -31.56 23.07
CA SER A 641 -0.68 -30.48 23.54
C SER A 641 -0.39 -30.53 25.05
N SER A 642 -1.28 -31.10 25.86
CA SER A 642 -1.12 -31.18 27.31
C SER A 642 -0.40 -32.43 27.82
N ASN A 643 -0.45 -33.54 27.07
CA ASN A 643 0.17 -34.82 27.45
C ASN A 643 0.95 -35.42 26.27
N GLY A 644 2.05 -34.80 25.85
CA GLY A 644 2.97 -35.46 24.91
C GLY A 644 3.23 -36.91 25.37
N CYS A 645 3.27 -37.90 24.44
CA CYS A 645 3.40 -39.35 24.76
C CYS A 645 4.67 -39.71 25.60
N GLY A 646 5.42 -38.74 26.13
CA GLY A 646 6.51 -38.93 27.10
C GLY A 646 6.06 -39.29 28.53
N ALA A 647 4.77 -39.25 28.87
CA ALA A 647 4.29 -39.51 30.24
C ALA A 647 3.54 -40.86 30.43
N VAL A 648 3.37 -41.69 29.40
CA VAL A 648 2.61 -42.95 29.50
C VAL A 648 3.49 -44.14 29.15
N ASN A 649 3.85 -44.95 30.16
CA ASN A 649 4.74 -46.11 30.05
C ASN A 649 4.14 -47.35 29.35
N ASP A 650 3.00 -47.21 28.66
CA ASP A 650 2.35 -48.33 27.96
C ASP A 650 1.96 -47.95 26.54
N HIS A 651 2.65 -48.59 25.59
CA HIS A 651 2.49 -48.41 24.15
C HIS A 651 1.09 -48.79 23.65
N ALA A 652 0.40 -49.71 24.34
CA ALA A 652 -0.96 -50.11 23.98
C ALA A 652 -1.98 -48.97 24.23
N SER A 653 -1.69 -48.10 25.20
CA SER A 653 -2.57 -47.00 25.58
C SER A 653 -2.45 -45.78 24.64
N CYS A 654 -1.26 -45.42 24.13
CA CYS A 654 -1.15 -44.40 23.05
C CYS A 654 -1.81 -44.91 21.74
N ILE A 655 -1.69 -46.21 21.40
CA ILE A 655 -2.34 -46.78 20.20
C ILE A 655 -3.88 -46.79 20.34
N ALA A 656 -4.42 -47.04 21.53
CA ALA A 656 -5.86 -46.98 21.78
C ALA A 656 -6.42 -45.55 21.70
N LEU A 657 -5.63 -44.54 22.09
CA LEU A 657 -6.00 -43.13 21.96
C LEU A 657 -5.96 -42.68 20.48
N GLN A 658 -4.92 -43.09 19.74
CA GLN A 658 -4.81 -42.87 18.29
C GLN A 658 -5.96 -43.52 17.50
N ARG A 659 -6.34 -44.76 17.85
CA ARG A 659 -7.47 -45.44 17.18
C ARG A 659 -8.80 -44.73 17.41
N ARG A 660 -9.06 -44.16 18.60
CA ARG A 660 -10.29 -43.41 18.86
C ARG A 660 -10.40 -42.09 18.09
N CYS A 661 -9.31 -41.36 17.86
CA CYS A 661 -9.36 -40.18 16.97
C CYS A 661 -9.34 -40.60 15.47
N SER A 662 -8.87 -41.81 15.12
CA SER A 662 -8.84 -42.34 13.74
C SER A 662 -10.19 -42.89 13.25
N ASP A 663 -11.04 -43.44 14.12
CA ASP A 663 -12.33 -44.03 13.70
C ASP A 663 -13.38 -42.98 13.25
N HIS A 664 -13.05 -41.69 13.30
CA HIS A 664 -13.85 -40.58 12.75
C HIS A 664 -13.23 -39.91 11.52
N PHE A 665 -12.09 -40.39 11.03
CA PHE A 665 -11.45 -39.90 9.82
C PHE A 665 -11.25 -41.04 8.82
N ASP A 666 -11.90 -40.91 7.66
CA ASP A 666 -11.80 -41.86 6.55
C ASP A 666 -10.33 -42.02 6.09
N PRO A 667 -9.75 -43.23 6.17
CA PRO A 667 -8.34 -43.47 5.87
C PRO A 667 -7.96 -43.35 4.38
N GLN A 668 -8.91 -43.03 3.48
CA GLN A 668 -8.57 -42.70 2.08
C GLN A 668 -8.10 -41.25 1.87
N ARG A 669 -8.15 -40.40 2.90
CA ARG A 669 -7.61 -39.02 2.85
C ARG A 669 -6.34 -38.92 3.69
N GLY A 670 -5.21 -39.20 3.07
CA GLY A 670 -3.91 -39.28 3.73
C GLY A 670 -3.48 -37.98 4.40
N CYS A 671 -3.51 -37.95 5.74
CA CYS A 671 -2.77 -36.99 6.55
C CYS A 671 -1.48 -37.67 7.07
N LYS A 672 -0.32 -37.24 6.57
CA LYS A 672 0.99 -37.52 7.18
C LYS A 672 1.36 -36.34 8.06
N PHE A 673 1.56 -36.58 9.36
CA PHE A 673 2.22 -35.62 10.26
C PHE A 673 3.74 -35.78 10.11
N MET A 674 4.46 -34.70 9.78
CA MET A 674 5.89 -34.57 10.06
C MET A 674 6.05 -34.06 11.49
N SER A 675 6.80 -34.79 12.32
CA SER A 675 7.28 -34.31 13.62
C SER A 675 8.48 -33.40 13.43
N ALA A 676 8.56 -32.34 14.25
CA ALA A 676 9.76 -31.53 14.44
C ALA A 676 10.94 -32.34 15.00
#